data_AF-U5DGB6-F1
#
_entry.id   AF-U5DGB6-F1
#
_cell.length_a   1.000
_cell.length_b   1.000
_cell.length_c   1.000
_cell.angle_alpha   90.00
_cell.angle_beta   90.00
_cell.angle_gamma   90.00
#
_symmetry.space_group_name_H-M   'P 1'
#
loop_
_entity.id
_entity.type
_entity.pdbx_description
1 polymer ?
#
loop_
_entity_poly.entity_id
_entity_poly.type
_entity_poly.pdbx_seq_one_letter_code
_entity_poly.pdbx_strand_id
1 'polypeptide(L)'
;ANLEDDQGRCLVIDYILKTLDLENCADTIVGNEMRRGISGGQKKRLTIGEMLVGPARVFFMDEISTGLDSSTTFQIMENLHQLVHNMDVTMVISLLQPTPETFELFDEIILMSEGQIAYQGPREKILDFFEFMGFRCPNRKSTADFLQEVMSKMDQEQYWANSTCPYKYVPVSTFAEAFQSFHVGELLTEELQSPYDFSKSHPSALVSGKYGLRRWQLFVACFWREWLLMKRNSFVHIFKMFQICIMASIVTTVFLRTAMKQGSITDGNRYLGAIFCGVVVVMFNGMTELTMTVLRLPVFYKQRDLQLYPGWVFLLPIFVLQLPVSLAESGIWVALTYHAIGFAPSVSRFFRQFLVFFSIHQMSIGLFRFIAAVGRTQVVANTFGTALLIAIYVLGGFVISKGALAGFSLLFNVLCILALGYFQAPRKRQVSAPVQSNDNEESLSYGICVDHSATTLGAGERGMVLPFQPFSLTFTHINYYVDMPAEMKKYGVREKRLQLLKDVSGSFRPGVLTALMGVTGAGKTTLMDVLAGRKTGGYIEGNISISGYPKNQETFARISGYCEQINIHSPFVTVYESLLYSAWLRLPRHIETSTQKMFMEEVMCLMELKPLRNSLVGIPGLSGLSTEQRKRLTIAVELVANPSIIFMDEPTSGLDARAAAIVMRTVRNTVDTGRTVVCTIHQPGIDIFEAFDEVGRSYMGDPWVISLKS
;
A
#
# COMPACT_ATOMS: atom_id res chain seq x y z
N ALA A 1 6.77 -17.79 -39.23
CA ALA A 1 6.60 -16.77 -38.18
C ALA A 1 7.10 -17.24 -36.81
N ASN A 2 6.77 -18.44 -36.32
CA ASN A 2 7.26 -18.93 -35.00
C ASN A 2 8.68 -19.55 -35.00
N LEU A 3 9.36 -19.64 -36.15
CA LEU A 3 10.74 -20.18 -36.23
C LEU A 3 11.82 -19.07 -36.17
N GLU A 4 11.49 -17.83 -36.52
CA GLU A 4 12.43 -16.70 -36.44
C GLU A 4 12.58 -16.15 -35.01
N ASP A 5 11.52 -16.23 -34.19
CA ASP A 5 11.52 -15.74 -32.80
C ASP A 5 12.29 -16.69 -31.85
N ASP A 6 12.35 -17.99 -32.17
CA ASP A 6 13.19 -18.96 -31.48
C ASP A 6 14.67 -18.84 -31.88
N GLN A 7 14.95 -18.55 -33.16
CA GLN A 7 16.32 -18.29 -33.63
C GLN A 7 16.93 -17.03 -33.00
N GLY A 8 16.16 -15.95 -32.87
CA GLY A 8 16.62 -14.72 -32.21
C GLY A 8 16.90 -14.88 -30.71
N ARG A 9 16.08 -15.66 -29.99
CA ARG A 9 16.29 -15.94 -28.56
C ARG A 9 17.45 -16.89 -28.29
N CYS A 10 17.65 -17.90 -29.15
CA CYS A 10 18.85 -18.74 -29.11
C CYS A 10 20.11 -17.91 -29.34
N LEU A 11 20.13 -16.98 -30.31
CA LEU A 11 21.31 -16.18 -30.62
C LEU A 11 21.81 -15.31 -29.45
N VAL A 12 20.91 -14.71 -28.67
CA VAL A 12 21.28 -13.89 -27.50
C VAL A 12 21.86 -14.76 -26.38
N ILE A 13 21.25 -15.92 -26.13
CA ILE A 13 21.73 -16.86 -25.11
C ILE A 13 23.10 -17.43 -25.53
N ASP A 14 23.25 -17.84 -26.79
CA ASP A 14 24.51 -18.34 -27.33
C ASP A 14 25.61 -17.27 -27.27
N TYR A 15 25.27 -16.00 -27.59
CA TYR A 15 26.20 -14.88 -27.47
C TYR A 15 26.64 -14.65 -26.02
N ILE A 16 25.73 -14.71 -25.05
CA ILE A 16 26.05 -14.52 -23.63
C ILE A 16 26.86 -15.69 -23.07
N LEU A 17 26.50 -16.93 -23.42
CA LEU A 17 27.26 -18.13 -23.05
C LEU A 17 28.69 -18.07 -23.59
N LYS A 18 28.87 -17.55 -24.81
CA LYS A 18 30.18 -17.32 -25.41
C LYS A 18 30.97 -16.21 -24.71
N THR A 19 30.31 -15.08 -24.46
CA THR A 19 30.91 -13.90 -23.83
C THR A 19 31.37 -14.22 -22.40
N LEU A 20 30.67 -15.09 -21.68
CA LEU A 20 31.00 -15.46 -20.30
C LEU A 20 31.81 -16.75 -20.18
N ASP A 21 32.29 -17.31 -21.28
CA ASP A 21 33.05 -18.57 -21.32
C ASP A 21 32.33 -19.72 -20.56
N LEU A 22 31.05 -19.89 -20.89
CA LEU A 22 30.17 -20.93 -20.33
C LEU A 22 29.78 -22.00 -21.35
N GLU A 23 30.21 -21.90 -22.61
CA GLU A 23 29.89 -22.85 -23.69
C GLU A 23 30.21 -24.30 -23.29
N ASN A 24 31.38 -24.52 -22.68
CA ASN A 24 31.85 -25.85 -22.29
C ASN A 24 31.02 -26.52 -21.19
N CYS A 25 30.21 -25.76 -20.45
CA CYS A 25 29.37 -26.27 -19.37
C CYS A 25 27.88 -25.95 -19.54
N ALA A 26 27.44 -25.51 -20.74
CA ALA A 26 26.07 -25.11 -21.00
C ALA A 26 25.03 -26.18 -20.63
N ASP A 27 25.32 -27.45 -20.93
CA ASP A 27 24.44 -28.59 -20.62
C ASP A 27 24.73 -29.26 -19.26
N THR A 28 25.66 -28.69 -18.48
CA THR A 28 26.05 -29.27 -17.19
C THR A 28 25.16 -28.76 -16.07
N ILE A 29 24.65 -29.66 -15.23
CA ILE A 29 23.82 -29.28 -14.07
C ILE A 29 24.64 -28.43 -13.09
N VAL A 30 24.10 -27.27 -12.70
CA VAL A 30 24.75 -26.29 -11.79
C VAL A 30 25.11 -26.90 -10.42
N GLY A 31 24.29 -27.84 -9.94
CA GLY A 31 24.52 -28.60 -8.70
C GLY A 31 24.18 -27.81 -7.42
N ASN A 32 23.98 -28.54 -6.32
CA ASN A 32 23.65 -28.01 -4.99
C ASN A 32 24.62 -28.57 -3.94
N GLU A 33 24.41 -28.30 -2.65
CA GLU A 33 25.29 -28.80 -1.57
C GLU A 33 25.43 -30.34 -1.55
N MET A 34 24.44 -31.05 -2.08
CA MET A 34 24.35 -32.52 -2.07
C MET A 34 24.72 -33.16 -3.41
N ARG A 35 24.82 -32.38 -4.51
CA ARG A 35 25.13 -32.85 -5.87
C ARG A 35 26.15 -31.95 -6.53
N ARG A 36 27.30 -32.54 -6.89
CA ARG A 36 28.40 -31.86 -7.58
C ARG A 36 27.91 -31.36 -8.96
N GLY A 37 28.17 -30.09 -9.25
CA GLY A 37 27.87 -29.45 -10.54
C GLY A 37 29.03 -28.57 -11.00
N ILE A 38 28.74 -27.44 -11.63
CA ILE A 38 29.75 -26.50 -12.15
C ILE A 38 30.60 -25.86 -11.02
N SER A 39 31.80 -25.39 -11.37
CA SER A 39 32.75 -24.80 -10.42
C SER A 39 32.21 -23.50 -9.80
N GLY A 40 32.74 -23.08 -8.64
CA GLY A 40 32.31 -21.82 -8.00
C GLY A 40 32.46 -20.59 -8.91
N GLY A 41 33.54 -20.54 -9.70
CA GLY A 41 33.74 -19.47 -10.68
C GLY A 41 32.76 -19.53 -11.86
N GLN A 42 32.45 -20.73 -12.35
CA GLN A 42 31.41 -20.94 -13.37
C GLN A 42 30.03 -20.56 -12.86
N LYS A 43 29.71 -20.81 -11.57
CA LYS A 43 28.44 -20.37 -10.96
C LYS A 43 28.30 -18.86 -10.98
N LYS A 44 29.35 -18.11 -10.64
CA LYS A 44 29.33 -16.64 -10.68
C LYS A 44 29.13 -16.10 -12.10
N ARG A 45 29.84 -16.67 -13.08
CA ARG A 45 29.64 -16.31 -14.50
C ARG A 45 28.23 -16.64 -14.96
N LEU A 46 27.67 -17.78 -14.53
CA LEU A 46 26.28 -18.12 -14.83
C LEU A 46 25.30 -17.12 -14.24
N THR A 47 25.47 -16.67 -12.99
CA THR A 47 24.64 -15.63 -12.38
C THR A 47 24.69 -14.32 -13.18
N ILE A 48 25.89 -13.89 -13.61
CA ILE A 48 26.05 -12.72 -14.49
C ILE A 48 25.31 -12.95 -15.83
N GLY A 49 25.40 -14.16 -16.39
CA GLY A 49 24.69 -14.53 -17.62
C GLY A 49 23.17 -14.50 -17.47
N GLU A 50 22.64 -15.01 -16.37
CA GLU A 50 21.20 -14.95 -16.05
C GLU A 50 20.71 -13.50 -15.95
N MET A 51 21.53 -12.60 -15.37
CA MET A 51 21.23 -11.17 -15.35
C MET A 51 21.21 -10.58 -16.76
N LEU A 52 22.23 -10.87 -17.58
CA LEU A 52 22.41 -10.28 -18.92
C LEU A 52 21.40 -10.77 -19.98
N VAL A 53 20.82 -11.96 -19.82
CA VAL A 53 19.79 -12.49 -20.75
C VAL A 53 18.47 -11.69 -20.63
N GLY A 54 18.31 -10.89 -19.56
CA GLY A 54 17.15 -10.03 -19.34
C GLY A 54 17.15 -8.72 -20.14
N PRO A 55 15.98 -8.04 -20.27
CA PRO A 55 15.88 -6.74 -20.94
C PRO A 55 16.44 -5.57 -20.10
N ALA A 56 17.18 -5.85 -19.03
CA ALA A 56 17.75 -4.85 -18.15
C ALA A 56 18.82 -4.05 -18.90
N ARG A 57 18.81 -2.73 -18.72
CA ARG A 57 19.82 -1.81 -19.28
C ARG A 57 20.72 -1.20 -18.23
N VAL A 58 20.46 -1.47 -16.96
CA VAL A 58 21.26 -1.01 -15.82
C VAL A 58 21.55 -2.23 -14.95
N PHE A 59 22.82 -2.50 -14.66
CA PHE A 59 23.26 -3.62 -13.83
C PHE A 59 24.06 -3.12 -12.64
N PHE A 60 23.77 -3.68 -11.47
CA PHE A 60 24.53 -3.47 -10.25
C PHE A 60 25.22 -4.78 -9.89
N MET A 61 26.53 -4.73 -9.69
CA MET A 61 27.36 -5.93 -9.52
C MET A 61 28.21 -5.79 -8.25
N ASP A 62 27.72 -6.34 -7.13
CA ASP A 62 28.46 -6.36 -5.87
C ASP A 62 29.53 -7.45 -5.87
N GLU A 63 30.75 -7.10 -5.50
CA GLU A 63 31.78 -8.06 -5.08
C GLU A 63 31.97 -9.24 -6.04
N ILE A 64 31.79 -9.01 -7.36
CA ILE A 64 31.79 -10.08 -8.35
C ILE A 64 33.14 -10.82 -8.40
N SER A 65 34.22 -10.16 -8.00
CA SER A 65 35.58 -10.71 -7.90
C SER A 65 35.84 -11.61 -6.69
N THR A 66 34.97 -11.66 -5.67
CA THR A 66 35.27 -12.39 -4.42
C THR A 66 35.44 -13.90 -4.65
N GLY A 67 36.56 -14.48 -4.22
CA GLY A 67 36.80 -15.92 -4.40
C GLY A 67 37.07 -16.35 -5.86
N LEU A 68 37.34 -15.41 -6.76
CA LEU A 68 37.91 -15.66 -8.09
C LEU A 68 39.41 -15.35 -8.09
N ASP A 69 40.16 -16.01 -8.97
CA ASP A 69 41.54 -15.60 -9.26
C ASP A 69 41.58 -14.30 -10.07
N SER A 70 42.72 -13.61 -10.03
CA SER A 70 42.90 -12.31 -10.70
C SER A 70 42.73 -12.40 -12.22
N SER A 71 43.14 -13.51 -12.84
CA SER A 71 43.03 -13.68 -14.29
C SER A 71 41.58 -13.88 -14.75
N THR A 72 40.80 -14.69 -14.02
CA THR A 72 39.37 -14.85 -14.28
C THR A 72 38.60 -13.56 -14.01
N THR A 73 38.98 -12.81 -12.97
CA THR A 73 38.36 -11.51 -12.66
C THR A 73 38.55 -10.52 -13.80
N PHE A 74 39.77 -10.38 -14.32
CA PHE A 74 40.07 -9.50 -15.45
C PHE A 74 39.24 -9.87 -16.69
N GLN A 75 39.17 -11.17 -17.03
CA GLN A 75 38.38 -11.64 -18.18
C GLN A 75 36.89 -11.31 -18.04
N ILE A 76 36.31 -11.48 -16.85
CA ILE A 76 34.89 -11.12 -16.62
C ILE A 76 34.70 -9.61 -16.81
N MET A 77 35.59 -8.80 -16.24
CA MET A 77 35.50 -7.35 -16.31
C MET A 77 35.68 -6.81 -17.72
N GLU A 78 36.59 -7.39 -18.52
CA GLU A 78 36.79 -7.03 -19.92
C GLU A 78 35.52 -7.30 -20.75
N ASN A 79 34.88 -8.46 -20.53
CA ASN A 79 33.62 -8.80 -21.20
C ASN A 79 32.48 -7.86 -20.81
N LEU A 80 32.36 -7.51 -19.53
CA LEU A 80 31.35 -6.55 -19.05
C LEU A 80 31.58 -5.15 -19.63
N HIS A 81 32.83 -4.70 -19.69
CA HIS A 81 33.22 -3.44 -20.32
C HIS A 81 32.83 -3.42 -21.81
N GLN A 82 33.09 -4.49 -22.56
CA GLN A 82 32.65 -4.61 -23.96
C GLN A 82 31.12 -4.58 -24.09
N LEU A 83 30.38 -5.20 -23.17
CA LEU A 83 28.92 -5.18 -23.17
C LEU A 83 28.35 -3.77 -22.94
N VAL A 84 28.92 -3.01 -22.01
CA VAL A 84 28.54 -1.61 -21.74
C VAL A 84 28.61 -0.77 -23.01
N HIS A 85 29.73 -0.84 -23.74
CA HIS A 85 29.94 -0.02 -24.93
C HIS A 85 29.22 -0.53 -26.19
N ASN A 86 28.98 -1.83 -26.30
CA ASN A 86 28.34 -2.41 -27.49
C ASN A 86 26.81 -2.45 -27.41
N MET A 87 26.23 -2.48 -26.20
CA MET A 87 24.79 -2.66 -25.99
C MET A 87 24.08 -1.46 -25.33
N ASP A 88 24.76 -0.32 -25.16
CA ASP A 88 24.25 0.88 -24.45
C ASP A 88 23.69 0.52 -23.06
N VAL A 89 24.49 -0.22 -22.30
CA VAL A 89 24.14 -0.72 -20.97
C VAL A 89 24.94 0.06 -19.92
N THR A 90 24.30 0.47 -18.83
CA THR A 90 24.99 1.07 -17.68
C THR A 90 25.32 -0.02 -16.66
N MET A 91 26.57 -0.11 -16.21
CA MET A 91 26.96 -1.04 -15.14
C MET A 91 27.64 -0.29 -14.01
N VAL A 92 27.21 -0.56 -12.78
CA VAL A 92 27.86 -0.09 -11.55
C VAL A 92 28.43 -1.32 -10.86
N ILE A 93 29.76 -1.40 -10.76
CA ILE A 93 30.46 -2.59 -10.28
C ILE A 93 31.27 -2.21 -9.04
N SER A 94 31.08 -2.96 -7.95
CA SER A 94 31.90 -2.85 -6.74
C SER A 94 33.04 -3.89 -6.81
N LEU A 95 34.29 -3.47 -6.53
CA LEU A 95 35.45 -4.37 -6.50
C LEU A 95 36.25 -4.17 -5.21
N LEU A 96 36.55 -5.28 -4.54
CA LEU A 96 37.47 -5.32 -3.41
C LEU A 96 38.90 -5.47 -3.94
N GLN A 97 39.67 -4.37 -3.96
CA GLN A 97 41.09 -4.33 -4.38
C GLN A 97 41.34 -4.82 -5.83
N PRO A 98 40.94 -4.05 -6.85
CA PRO A 98 41.17 -4.42 -8.25
C PRO A 98 42.66 -4.41 -8.59
N THR A 99 43.09 -5.34 -9.46
CA THR A 99 44.42 -5.27 -10.07
C THR A 99 44.55 -4.02 -10.95
N PRO A 100 45.78 -3.53 -11.22
CA PRO A 100 45.97 -2.36 -12.09
C PRO A 100 45.28 -2.51 -13.45
N GLU A 101 45.36 -3.68 -14.07
CA GLU A 101 44.73 -3.93 -15.37
C GLU A 101 43.20 -3.86 -15.27
N THR A 102 42.63 -4.38 -14.18
CA THR A 102 41.18 -4.35 -13.95
C THR A 102 40.68 -2.94 -13.68
N PHE A 103 41.46 -2.13 -12.95
CA PHE A 103 41.12 -0.74 -12.65
C PHE A 103 41.07 0.14 -13.91
N GLU A 104 41.90 -0.17 -14.92
CA GLU A 104 41.94 0.59 -16.18
C GLU A 104 40.69 0.41 -17.05
N LEU A 105 39.90 -0.66 -16.84
CA LEU A 105 38.67 -0.94 -17.59
C LEU A 105 37.47 -0.07 -17.18
N PHE A 106 37.60 0.76 -16.15
CA PHE A 106 36.52 1.62 -15.66
C PHE A 106 36.55 3.00 -16.31
N ASP A 107 35.38 3.44 -16.79
CA ASP A 107 35.16 4.79 -17.33
C ASP A 107 35.12 5.85 -16.20
N GLU A 108 34.30 5.59 -15.18
CA GLU A 108 34.10 6.44 -14.01
C GLU A 108 34.37 5.69 -12.71
N ILE A 109 34.83 6.43 -11.69
CA ILE A 109 35.13 5.91 -10.35
C ILE A 109 34.31 6.68 -9.32
N ILE A 110 33.69 5.93 -8.42
CA ILE A 110 33.07 6.44 -7.19
C ILE A 110 33.91 5.96 -6.02
N LEU A 111 34.60 6.88 -5.35
CA LEU A 111 35.44 6.59 -4.19
C LEU A 111 34.69 6.98 -2.92
N MET A 112 34.41 6.00 -2.06
CA MET A 112 33.76 6.22 -0.77
C MET A 112 34.67 5.84 0.40
N SER A 113 34.60 6.61 1.48
CA SER A 113 35.22 6.28 2.77
C SER A 113 34.42 6.89 3.91
N GLU A 114 34.39 6.26 5.09
CA GLU A 114 33.68 6.75 6.29
C GLU A 114 32.21 7.20 6.05
N GLY A 115 31.52 6.59 5.07
CA GLY A 115 30.13 6.93 4.71
C GLY A 115 29.98 8.21 3.86
N GLN A 116 31.06 8.73 3.29
CA GLN A 116 31.08 9.92 2.43
C GLN A 116 31.71 9.60 1.07
N ILE A 117 31.24 10.29 0.02
CA ILE A 117 31.85 10.23 -1.32
C ILE A 117 33.00 11.22 -1.33
N ALA A 118 34.22 10.71 -1.44
CA ALA A 118 35.42 11.52 -1.53
C ALA A 118 35.68 12.00 -2.97
N TYR A 119 35.28 11.22 -3.97
CA TYR A 119 35.39 11.57 -5.38
C TYR A 119 34.35 10.80 -6.21
N GLN A 120 33.77 11.44 -7.22
CA GLN A 120 32.91 10.81 -8.22
C GLN A 120 33.20 11.41 -9.60
N GLY A 121 33.57 10.59 -10.57
CA GLY A 121 33.71 11.05 -11.96
C GLY A 121 34.73 10.26 -12.76
N PRO A 122 35.22 10.81 -13.88
CA PRO A 122 36.11 10.10 -14.80
C PRO A 122 37.37 9.58 -14.09
N ARG A 123 37.73 8.31 -14.37
CA ARG A 123 38.93 7.67 -13.78
C ARG A 123 40.20 8.48 -14.02
N GLU A 124 40.32 9.09 -15.20
CA GLU A 124 41.50 9.87 -15.62
C GLU A 124 41.76 11.10 -14.76
N LYS A 125 40.71 11.65 -14.13
CA LYS A 125 40.75 12.88 -13.34
C LYS A 125 40.93 12.66 -11.85
N ILE A 126 40.93 11.41 -11.39
CA ILE A 126 41.04 11.10 -9.96
C ILE A 126 42.42 11.45 -9.39
N LEU A 127 43.51 11.23 -10.15
CA LEU A 127 44.85 11.57 -9.70
C LEU A 127 45.05 13.09 -9.63
N ASP A 128 44.51 13.83 -10.61
CA ASP A 128 44.51 15.30 -10.62
C ASP A 128 43.84 15.87 -9.35
N PHE A 129 42.74 15.24 -8.89
CA PHE A 129 42.03 15.62 -7.67
C PHE A 129 42.88 15.40 -6.40
N PHE A 130 43.53 14.25 -6.26
CA PHE A 130 44.38 13.98 -5.09
C PHE A 130 45.66 14.84 -5.11
N GLU A 131 46.19 15.17 -6.29
CA GLU A 131 47.32 16.09 -6.42
C GLU A 131 46.93 17.53 -6.07
N PHE A 132 45.72 17.97 -6.42
CA PHE A 132 45.14 19.23 -5.95
C PHE A 132 45.05 19.30 -4.41
N MET A 133 44.80 18.17 -3.76
CA MET A 133 44.78 18.04 -2.30
C MET A 133 46.17 17.89 -1.66
N GLY A 134 47.24 17.85 -2.46
CA GLY A 134 48.64 17.76 -1.99
C GLY A 134 49.19 16.34 -1.86
N PHE A 135 48.49 15.33 -2.38
CA PHE A 135 48.90 13.93 -2.36
C PHE A 135 49.32 13.45 -3.74
N ARG A 136 50.47 12.77 -3.85
CA ARG A 136 50.96 12.25 -5.13
C ARG A 136 51.15 10.74 -5.07
N CYS A 137 50.61 10.05 -6.08
CA CYS A 137 50.79 8.61 -6.24
C CYS A 137 52.24 8.28 -6.68
N PRO A 138 52.96 7.37 -5.98
CA PRO A 138 54.30 6.94 -6.39
C PRO A 138 54.28 6.06 -7.65
N ASN A 139 55.28 6.21 -8.54
CA ASN A 139 55.36 5.50 -9.83
C ASN A 139 55.37 3.95 -9.75
N ARG A 140 55.69 3.36 -8.59
CA ARG A 140 55.77 1.89 -8.40
C ARG A 140 54.53 1.30 -7.73
N LYS A 141 53.54 2.13 -7.40
CA LYS A 141 52.34 1.71 -6.67
C LYS A 141 51.12 1.72 -7.60
N SER A 142 50.19 0.81 -7.39
CA SER A 142 48.93 0.82 -8.14
C SER A 142 48.06 2.00 -7.71
N THR A 143 47.33 2.57 -8.67
CA THR A 143 46.38 3.67 -8.39
C THR A 143 45.31 3.24 -7.41
N ALA A 144 44.76 2.01 -7.55
CA ALA A 144 43.74 1.51 -6.65
C ALA A 144 44.23 1.38 -5.19
N ASP A 145 45.43 0.86 -4.98
CA ASP A 145 46.02 0.76 -3.63
C ASP A 145 46.30 2.14 -3.04
N PHE A 146 46.82 3.07 -3.86
CA PHE A 146 47.02 4.46 -3.46
C PHE A 146 45.71 5.11 -3.00
N LEU A 147 44.61 4.95 -3.75
CA LEU A 147 43.31 5.53 -3.43
C LEU A 147 42.70 4.97 -2.13
N GLN A 148 42.96 3.70 -1.81
CA GLN A 148 42.51 3.11 -0.53
C GLN A 148 43.36 3.62 0.63
N GLU A 149 44.68 3.69 0.45
CA GLU A 149 45.60 4.06 1.52
C GLU A 149 45.64 5.57 1.81
N VAL A 150 45.46 6.44 0.81
CA VAL A 150 45.40 7.90 1.02
C VAL A 150 44.19 8.31 1.87
N MET A 151 43.15 7.47 1.89
CA MET A 151 41.95 7.63 2.72
C MET A 151 42.11 7.04 4.12
N SER A 152 43.18 6.27 4.37
CA SER A 152 43.50 5.64 5.65
C SER A 152 44.35 6.55 6.53
N LYS A 153 43.97 6.69 7.81
CA LYS A 153 44.73 7.49 8.79
C LYS A 153 46.16 6.99 9.01
N MET A 154 46.39 5.68 8.88
CA MET A 154 47.71 5.09 9.13
C MET A 154 48.68 5.32 7.96
N ASP A 155 48.15 5.42 6.74
CA ASP A 155 48.93 5.30 5.51
C ASP A 155 48.93 6.59 4.68
N GLN A 156 48.22 7.65 5.11
CA GLN A 156 48.11 8.89 4.35
C GLN A 156 49.42 9.73 4.34
N GLU A 157 50.25 9.65 5.38
CA GLU A 157 51.48 10.46 5.51
C GLU A 157 52.51 10.19 4.41
N GLN A 158 52.68 8.93 4.00
CA GLN A 158 53.65 8.51 2.99
C GLN A 158 53.38 9.08 1.58
N TYR A 159 52.19 9.62 1.34
CA TYR A 159 51.80 10.19 0.04
C TYR A 159 51.88 11.72 -0.02
N TRP A 160 52.26 12.36 1.09
CA TRP A 160 52.33 13.80 1.16
C TRP A 160 53.44 14.35 0.26
N ALA A 161 53.07 15.11 -0.77
CA ALA A 161 54.00 15.59 -1.79
C ALA A 161 54.68 16.92 -1.41
N ASN A 162 54.08 17.69 -0.50
CA ASN A 162 54.53 19.05 -0.22
C ASN A 162 55.61 19.08 0.87
N SER A 163 56.86 19.21 0.46
CA SER A 163 58.01 19.32 1.37
C SER A 163 58.09 20.64 2.15
N THR A 164 57.28 21.64 1.80
CA THR A 164 57.27 22.97 2.47
C THR A 164 56.27 23.08 3.62
N CYS A 165 55.30 22.16 3.72
CA CYS A 165 54.29 22.14 4.77
C CYS A 165 54.37 20.83 5.58
N PRO A 166 54.35 20.88 6.93
CA PRO A 166 54.31 19.67 7.74
C PRO A 166 52.99 18.93 7.50
N TYR A 167 53.08 17.60 7.39
CA TYR A 167 51.91 16.76 7.22
C TYR A 167 50.95 16.90 8.41
N LYS A 168 49.65 16.97 8.10
CA LYS A 168 48.56 16.85 9.05
C LYS A 168 47.50 15.96 8.42
N TYR A 169 46.97 15.02 9.19
CA TYR A 169 45.89 14.15 8.74
C TYR A 169 44.71 14.96 8.19
N VAL A 170 44.36 14.68 6.95
CA VAL A 170 43.22 15.25 6.22
C VAL A 170 42.07 14.24 6.33
N PRO A 171 40.97 14.59 7.03
CA PRO A 171 39.84 13.69 7.18
C PRO A 171 39.05 13.57 5.87
N VAL A 172 38.30 12.48 5.73
CA VAL A 172 37.46 12.19 4.55
C VAL A 172 36.50 13.33 4.23
N SER A 173 35.95 13.99 5.26
CA SER A 173 35.07 15.14 5.10
C SER A 173 35.70 16.30 4.35
N THR A 174 37.00 16.52 4.54
CA THR A 174 37.72 17.58 3.83
C THR A 174 37.94 17.22 2.37
N PHE A 175 38.13 15.95 2.03
CA PHE A 175 38.12 15.49 0.64
C PHE A 175 36.73 15.68 0.00
N ALA A 176 35.66 15.29 0.69
CA ALA A 176 34.30 15.46 0.20
C ALA A 176 33.92 16.93 -0.04
N GLU A 177 34.32 17.83 0.88
CA GLU A 177 34.15 19.28 0.72
C GLU A 177 34.97 19.82 -0.44
N ALA A 178 36.25 19.42 -0.55
CA ALA A 178 37.12 19.85 -1.63
C ALA A 178 36.64 19.37 -3.01
N PHE A 179 36.05 18.17 -3.07
CA PHE A 179 35.48 17.63 -4.31
C PHE A 179 34.35 18.52 -4.85
N GLN A 180 33.51 19.10 -3.99
CA GLN A 180 32.47 20.05 -4.42
C GLN A 180 33.06 21.31 -5.10
N SER A 181 34.28 21.70 -4.73
CA SER A 181 35.00 22.83 -5.33
C SER A 181 35.92 22.42 -6.50
N PHE A 182 36.12 21.13 -6.73
CA PHE A 182 36.91 20.63 -7.84
C PHE A 182 36.06 20.66 -9.11
N HIS A 183 36.67 20.97 -10.26
CA HIS A 183 35.93 21.21 -11.51
C HIS A 183 34.97 20.07 -11.90
N VAL A 184 35.30 18.80 -11.56
CA VAL A 184 34.43 17.64 -11.81
C VAL A 184 33.21 17.67 -10.88
N GLY A 185 33.40 17.96 -9.60
CA GLY A 185 32.30 18.05 -8.64
C GLY A 185 31.42 19.28 -8.85
N GLU A 186 31.99 20.39 -9.32
CA GLU A 186 31.22 21.59 -9.70
C GLU A 186 30.29 21.31 -10.88
N LEU A 187 30.79 20.67 -11.94
CA LEU A 187 29.99 20.23 -13.10
C LEU A 187 28.89 19.25 -12.70
N LEU A 188 29.22 18.23 -11.89
CA LEU A 188 28.24 17.28 -11.37
C LEU A 188 27.15 17.98 -10.54
N THR A 189 27.54 18.96 -9.73
CA THR A 189 26.62 19.75 -8.91
C THR A 189 25.73 20.63 -9.80
N GLU A 190 26.26 21.24 -10.85
CA GLU A 190 25.51 22.04 -11.82
C GLU A 190 24.47 21.19 -12.58
N GLU A 191 24.86 19.99 -13.03
CA GLU A 191 23.93 19.03 -13.66
C GLU A 191 22.80 18.60 -12.70
N LEU A 192 23.14 18.30 -11.44
CA LEU A 192 22.16 17.95 -10.41
C LEU A 192 21.28 19.13 -9.98
N GLN A 193 21.79 20.37 -10.06
CA GLN A 193 21.06 21.59 -9.75
C GLN A 193 20.17 22.07 -10.89
N SER A 194 20.40 21.60 -12.12
CA SER A 194 19.58 21.99 -13.27
C SER A 194 18.10 21.65 -13.00
N PRO A 195 17.22 22.67 -12.86
CA PRO A 195 15.83 22.42 -12.57
C PRO A 195 15.19 21.75 -13.79
N TYR A 196 14.49 20.64 -13.55
CA TYR A 196 13.70 19.97 -14.57
C TYR A 196 12.73 20.97 -15.23
N ASP A 197 12.80 21.09 -16.56
CA ASP A 197 12.07 22.10 -17.32
C ASP A 197 10.55 21.86 -17.27
N PHE A 198 9.86 22.72 -16.51
CA PHE A 198 8.40 22.68 -16.32
C PHE A 198 7.60 22.80 -17.62
N SER A 199 8.18 23.39 -18.67
CA SER A 199 7.50 23.56 -19.96
C SER A 199 7.22 22.23 -20.68
N LYS A 200 7.89 21.14 -20.27
CA LYS A 200 7.69 19.78 -20.78
C LYS A 200 6.72 18.94 -19.93
N SER A 201 6.15 19.48 -18.86
CA SER A 201 5.29 18.74 -17.93
C SER A 201 3.83 18.64 -18.41
N HIS A 202 3.23 17.45 -18.25
CA HIS A 202 1.84 17.20 -18.68
C HIS A 202 0.85 17.87 -17.70
N PRO A 203 -0.23 18.53 -18.17
CA PRO A 203 -1.22 19.23 -17.32
C PRO A 203 -1.89 18.38 -16.22
N SER A 204 -1.76 17.05 -16.29
CA SER A 204 -2.30 16.09 -15.32
C SER A 204 -1.46 15.94 -14.05
N ALA A 205 -0.21 16.39 -14.07
CA ALA A 205 0.75 16.21 -12.99
C ALA A 205 0.42 17.08 -11.76
N LEU A 206 -0.26 18.19 -11.98
CA LEU A 206 -0.75 19.07 -10.92
C LEU A 206 -2.17 18.66 -10.54
N VAL A 207 -2.23 17.74 -9.59
CA VAL A 207 -3.44 17.44 -8.85
C VAL A 207 -3.84 18.67 -8.02
N SER A 208 -4.71 19.51 -8.56
CA SER A 208 -5.14 20.78 -7.93
C SER A 208 -6.28 20.65 -6.92
N GLY A 209 -6.94 19.48 -6.85
CA GLY A 209 -8.10 19.25 -5.99
C GLY A 209 -7.91 18.08 -5.04
N LYS A 210 -8.34 18.26 -3.78
CA LYS A 210 -8.31 17.25 -2.70
C LYS A 210 -8.96 15.90 -3.06
N TYR A 211 -10.02 15.91 -3.86
CA TYR A 211 -10.72 14.70 -4.32
C TYR A 211 -10.65 14.57 -5.85
N GLY A 212 -10.57 13.34 -6.37
CA GLY A 212 -10.55 13.06 -7.81
C GLY A 212 -11.84 13.45 -8.54
N LEU A 213 -12.97 13.44 -7.83
CA LEU A 213 -14.30 13.78 -8.34
C LEU A 213 -14.94 14.96 -7.57
N ARG A 214 -15.90 15.65 -8.22
CA ARG A 214 -16.79 16.66 -7.61
C ARG A 214 -17.66 15.95 -6.58
N ARG A 215 -18.04 16.69 -5.54
CA ARG A 215 -18.87 16.21 -4.42
C ARG A 215 -20.12 15.43 -4.86
N TRP A 216 -20.83 15.90 -5.89
CA TRP A 216 -22.01 15.21 -6.41
C TRP A 216 -21.69 13.87 -7.09
N GLN A 217 -20.62 13.82 -7.89
CA GLN A 217 -20.22 12.57 -8.55
C GLN A 217 -19.67 11.54 -7.55
N LEU A 218 -18.98 11.99 -6.50
CA LEU A 218 -18.60 11.12 -5.37
C LEU A 218 -19.83 10.51 -4.72
N PHE A 219 -20.86 11.33 -4.44
CA PHE A 219 -22.12 10.84 -3.89
C PHE A 219 -22.77 9.79 -4.81
N VAL A 220 -22.89 10.07 -6.11
CA VAL A 220 -23.47 9.13 -7.08
C VAL A 220 -22.67 7.82 -7.17
N ALA A 221 -21.34 7.88 -7.20
CA ALA A 221 -20.49 6.69 -7.24
C ALA A 221 -20.66 5.82 -5.98
N CYS A 222 -20.66 6.43 -4.79
CA CYS A 222 -20.89 5.73 -3.54
C CYS A 222 -22.33 5.22 -3.40
N PHE A 223 -23.31 5.92 -3.98
CA PHE A 223 -24.70 5.48 -4.03
C PHE A 223 -24.88 4.21 -4.85
N TRP A 224 -24.33 4.16 -6.06
CA TRP A 224 -24.37 2.95 -6.89
C TRP A 224 -23.65 1.77 -6.23
N ARG A 225 -22.52 2.02 -5.56
CA ARG A 225 -21.82 1.01 -4.77
C ARG A 225 -22.70 0.46 -3.65
N GLU A 226 -23.31 1.33 -2.87
CA GLU A 226 -24.15 0.91 -1.75
C GLU A 226 -25.41 0.17 -2.21
N TRP A 227 -26.02 0.60 -3.32
CA TRP A 227 -27.14 -0.10 -3.95
C TRP A 227 -26.76 -1.53 -4.37
N LEU A 228 -25.60 -1.70 -5.01
CA LEU A 228 -25.09 -3.01 -5.40
C LEU A 228 -24.86 -3.92 -4.18
N LEU A 229 -24.20 -3.38 -3.14
CA LEU A 229 -23.94 -4.11 -1.90
C LEU A 229 -25.24 -4.54 -1.20
N MET A 230 -26.24 -3.65 -1.16
CA MET A 230 -27.56 -3.94 -0.60
C MET A 230 -28.29 -5.03 -1.40
N LYS A 231 -28.23 -5.00 -2.74
CA LYS A 231 -28.83 -6.03 -3.59
C LYS A 231 -28.20 -7.41 -3.38
N ARG A 232 -26.87 -7.48 -3.26
CA ARG A 232 -26.15 -8.74 -3.01
C ARG A 232 -26.35 -9.27 -1.60
N ASN A 233 -26.49 -8.39 -0.63
CA ASN A 233 -26.84 -8.76 0.74
C ASN A 233 -28.37 -8.73 0.99
N SER A 234 -29.17 -8.87 -0.06
CA SER A 234 -30.63 -8.79 0.01
C SER A 234 -31.24 -9.87 0.91
N PHE A 235 -30.59 -11.04 1.02
CA PHE A 235 -30.99 -12.10 1.92
C PHE A 235 -31.19 -11.61 3.36
N VAL A 236 -30.27 -10.78 3.88
CA VAL A 236 -30.38 -10.27 5.25
C VAL A 236 -31.60 -9.36 5.40
N HIS A 237 -31.88 -8.51 4.41
CA HIS A 237 -33.05 -7.64 4.43
C HIS A 237 -34.35 -8.43 4.30
N ILE A 238 -34.39 -9.45 3.45
CA ILE A 238 -35.57 -10.34 3.31
C ILE A 238 -35.82 -11.11 4.60
N PHE A 239 -34.77 -11.66 5.22
CA PHE A 239 -34.87 -12.36 6.49
C PHE A 239 -35.40 -11.44 7.60
N LYS A 240 -34.93 -10.19 7.67
CA LYS A 240 -35.45 -9.19 8.61
C LYS A 240 -36.93 -8.89 8.41
N MET A 241 -37.36 -8.74 7.15
CA MET A 241 -38.79 -8.54 6.83
C MET A 241 -39.63 -9.72 7.30
N PHE A 242 -39.15 -10.94 7.10
CA PHE A 242 -39.81 -12.15 7.60
C PHE A 242 -39.84 -12.22 9.14
N GLN A 243 -38.74 -11.88 9.81
CA GLN A 243 -38.66 -11.81 11.26
C GLN A 243 -39.68 -10.81 11.84
N ILE A 244 -39.84 -9.65 11.20
CA ILE A 244 -40.83 -8.63 11.59
C ILE A 244 -42.26 -9.16 11.42
N CYS A 245 -42.57 -9.89 10.34
CA CYS A 245 -43.88 -10.53 10.16
C CYS A 245 -44.19 -11.53 11.29
N ILE A 246 -43.23 -12.38 11.67
CA ILE A 246 -43.39 -13.32 12.79
C ILE A 246 -43.65 -12.56 14.09
N MET A 247 -42.83 -11.55 14.38
CA MET A 247 -42.97 -10.77 15.63
C MET A 247 -44.30 -10.01 15.68
N ALA A 248 -44.74 -9.44 14.55
CA ALA A 248 -46.04 -8.78 14.44
C ALA A 248 -47.20 -9.78 14.67
N SER A 249 -47.05 -11.01 14.20
CA SER A 249 -48.05 -12.07 14.40
C SER A 249 -48.14 -12.49 15.86
N ILE A 250 -46.99 -12.66 16.55
CA ILE A 250 -46.93 -12.94 17.99
C ILE A 250 -47.58 -11.80 18.81
N VAL A 251 -47.26 -10.54 18.51
CA VAL A 251 -47.87 -9.40 19.22
C VAL A 251 -49.38 -9.34 18.97
N THR A 252 -49.81 -9.65 17.75
CA THR A 252 -51.23 -9.67 17.38
C THR A 252 -52.01 -10.74 18.14
N THR A 253 -51.45 -11.93 18.35
CA THR A 253 -52.12 -12.99 19.11
C THR A 253 -52.23 -12.65 20.60
N VAL A 254 -51.21 -12.00 21.17
CA VAL A 254 -51.23 -11.53 22.57
C VAL A 254 -52.29 -10.45 22.79
N PHE A 255 -52.42 -9.50 21.87
CA PHE A 255 -53.34 -8.36 21.99
C PHE A 255 -54.54 -8.49 21.06
N LEU A 256 -55.08 -9.70 20.89
CA LEU A 256 -56.15 -9.95 19.94
C LEU A 256 -57.42 -9.14 20.28
N ARG A 257 -58.05 -8.54 19.26
CA ARG A 257 -59.24 -7.68 19.41
C ARG A 257 -60.35 -8.29 20.26
N THR A 258 -60.55 -9.61 20.24
CA THR A 258 -61.60 -10.30 21.02
C THR A 258 -61.39 -10.19 22.54
N ALA A 259 -60.14 -10.05 22.99
CA ALA A 259 -59.80 -9.88 24.40
C ALA A 259 -59.66 -8.39 24.83
N MET A 260 -59.70 -7.46 23.86
CA MET A 260 -59.42 -6.04 24.06
C MET A 260 -60.71 -5.19 24.07
N LYS A 261 -61.49 -5.28 25.16
CA LYS A 261 -62.75 -4.52 25.31
C LYS A 261 -62.51 -3.01 25.42
N GLN A 262 -63.50 -2.21 25.04
CA GLN A 262 -63.44 -0.73 25.08
C GLN A 262 -64.33 -0.21 26.21
N GLY A 263 -63.90 0.85 26.92
CA GLY A 263 -64.77 1.59 27.87
C GLY A 263 -64.27 1.67 29.32
N SER A 264 -63.26 0.90 29.72
CA SER A 264 -62.63 0.98 31.05
C SER A 264 -61.22 1.58 31.00
N ILE A 265 -60.81 2.28 32.07
CA ILE A 265 -59.43 2.75 32.26
C ILE A 265 -58.44 1.57 32.26
N THR A 266 -58.83 0.43 32.82
CA THR A 266 -58.00 -0.79 32.85
C THR A 266 -57.75 -1.37 31.46
N ASP A 267 -58.74 -1.30 30.56
CA ASP A 267 -58.58 -1.71 29.17
C ASP A 267 -57.74 -0.71 28.37
N GLY A 268 -57.84 0.59 28.70
CA GLY A 268 -56.95 1.62 28.14
C GLY A 268 -55.46 1.32 28.37
N ASN A 269 -55.10 0.81 29.55
CA ASN A 269 -53.73 0.39 29.85
C ASN A 269 -53.25 -0.79 28.98
N ARG A 270 -54.15 -1.70 28.57
CA ARG A 270 -53.80 -2.80 27.66
C ARG A 270 -53.44 -2.30 26.26
N TYR A 271 -54.22 -1.35 25.72
CA TYR A 271 -53.91 -0.71 24.44
C TYR A 271 -52.60 0.08 24.50
N LEU A 272 -52.35 0.76 25.61
CA LEU A 272 -51.09 1.46 25.85
C LEU A 272 -49.90 0.48 25.87
N GLY A 273 -50.07 -0.68 26.52
CA GLY A 273 -49.10 -1.78 26.52
C GLY A 273 -48.81 -2.32 25.12
N ALA A 274 -49.83 -2.47 24.27
CA ALA A 274 -49.67 -2.90 22.87
C ALA A 274 -48.85 -1.89 22.05
N ILE A 275 -49.10 -0.58 22.22
CA ILE A 275 -48.33 0.48 21.55
C ILE A 275 -46.88 0.47 22.02
N PHE A 276 -46.64 0.35 23.33
CA PHE A 276 -45.29 0.27 23.89
C PHE A 276 -44.52 -0.95 23.39
N CYS A 277 -45.16 -2.12 23.35
CA CYS A 277 -44.57 -3.32 22.76
C CYS A 277 -44.17 -3.10 21.30
N GLY A 278 -45.02 -2.43 20.50
CA GLY A 278 -44.69 -2.05 19.13
C GLY A 278 -43.50 -1.11 19.02
N VAL A 279 -43.44 -0.06 19.87
CA VAL A 279 -42.29 0.86 19.91
C VAL A 279 -41.00 0.12 20.26
N VAL A 280 -41.04 -0.77 21.26
CA VAL A 280 -39.89 -1.60 21.68
C VAL A 280 -39.39 -2.48 20.54
N VAL A 281 -40.29 -3.20 19.84
CA VAL A 281 -39.90 -4.09 18.74
C VAL A 281 -39.30 -3.30 17.57
N VAL A 282 -39.93 -2.19 17.17
CA VAL A 282 -39.43 -1.33 16.09
C VAL A 282 -38.09 -0.70 16.47
N MET A 283 -37.90 -0.30 17.73
CA MET A 283 -36.63 0.27 18.19
C MET A 283 -35.52 -0.79 18.22
N PHE A 284 -35.80 -1.99 18.74
CA PHE A 284 -34.85 -3.11 18.76
C PHE A 284 -34.37 -3.50 17.36
N ASN A 285 -35.25 -3.46 16.35
CA ASN A 285 -34.88 -3.80 14.97
C ASN A 285 -33.74 -2.92 14.41
N GLY A 286 -33.64 -1.66 14.86
CA GLY A 286 -32.54 -0.77 14.48
C GLY A 286 -31.17 -1.24 14.96
N MET A 287 -31.08 -2.09 15.99
CA MET A 287 -29.81 -2.63 16.50
C MET A 287 -29.05 -3.46 15.46
N THR A 288 -29.75 -4.05 14.50
CA THR A 288 -29.12 -4.80 13.40
C THR A 288 -28.19 -3.94 12.54
N GLU A 289 -28.47 -2.64 12.41
CA GLU A 289 -27.64 -1.69 11.67
C GLU A 289 -26.29 -1.42 12.36
N LEU A 290 -26.22 -1.60 13.68
CA LEU A 290 -24.98 -1.45 14.43
C LEU A 290 -23.93 -2.44 13.92
N THR A 291 -24.28 -3.73 13.89
CA THR A 291 -23.40 -4.80 13.40
C THR A 291 -22.97 -4.57 11.96
N MET A 292 -23.92 -4.21 11.08
CA MET A 292 -23.62 -3.92 9.67
C MET A 292 -22.67 -2.74 9.50
N THR A 293 -22.85 -1.68 10.29
CA THR A 293 -22.01 -0.49 10.23
C THR A 293 -20.60 -0.80 10.72
N VAL A 294 -20.45 -1.50 11.85
CA VAL A 294 -19.14 -1.90 12.40
C VAL A 294 -18.33 -2.72 11.39
N LEU A 295 -18.97 -3.67 10.69
CA LEU A 295 -18.31 -4.49 9.66
C LEU A 295 -17.77 -3.67 8.48
N ARG A 296 -18.37 -2.51 8.19
CA ARG A 296 -17.97 -1.62 7.08
C ARG A 296 -16.90 -0.60 7.47
N LEU A 297 -16.74 -0.30 8.76
CA LEU A 297 -15.80 0.71 9.26
C LEU A 297 -14.35 0.50 8.82
N PRO A 298 -13.77 -0.72 8.80
CA PRO A 298 -12.38 -0.89 8.38
C PRO A 298 -12.12 -0.43 6.93
N VAL A 299 -13.04 -0.76 6.01
CA VAL A 299 -12.96 -0.33 4.60
C VAL A 299 -13.16 1.18 4.50
N PHE A 300 -14.09 1.74 5.27
CA PHE A 300 -14.32 3.18 5.32
C PHE A 300 -13.08 3.95 5.77
N TYR A 301 -12.47 3.55 6.90
CA TYR A 301 -11.29 4.23 7.43
C TYR A 301 -10.11 4.16 6.46
N LYS A 302 -9.86 2.99 5.85
CA LYS A 302 -8.85 2.85 4.80
C LYS A 302 -9.07 3.85 3.65
N GLN A 303 -10.30 3.93 3.13
CA GLN A 303 -10.61 4.80 1.99
C GLN A 303 -10.61 6.30 2.36
N ARG A 304 -11.04 6.64 3.57
CA ARG A 304 -11.02 8.01 4.08
C ARG A 304 -9.59 8.50 4.32
N ASP A 305 -8.75 7.67 4.92
CA ASP A 305 -7.37 8.04 5.27
C ASP A 305 -6.52 8.21 4.00
N LEU A 306 -6.84 7.48 2.92
CA LEU A 306 -6.33 7.69 1.55
C LEU A 306 -6.98 8.89 0.81
N GLN A 307 -7.78 9.72 1.50
CA GLN A 307 -8.46 10.89 0.93
C GLN A 307 -9.36 10.61 -0.27
N LEU A 308 -9.95 9.41 -0.38
CA LEU A 308 -10.82 9.07 -1.53
C LEU A 308 -12.17 9.79 -1.47
N TYR A 309 -12.79 9.85 -0.29
CA TYR A 309 -14.05 10.57 -0.06
C TYR A 309 -14.24 10.91 1.43
N PRO A 310 -15.02 11.97 1.75
CA PRO A 310 -15.32 12.36 3.13
C PRO A 310 -16.45 11.52 3.76
N GLY A 311 -16.56 11.55 5.10
CA GLY A 311 -17.53 10.76 5.86
C GLY A 311 -19.00 10.94 5.46
N TRP A 312 -19.43 12.13 5.04
CA TRP A 312 -20.81 12.35 4.61
C TRP A 312 -21.17 11.60 3.32
N VAL A 313 -20.20 11.38 2.42
CA VAL A 313 -20.39 10.60 1.17
C VAL A 313 -20.60 9.11 1.47
N PHE A 314 -20.09 8.62 2.60
CA PHE A 314 -20.35 7.26 3.08
C PHE A 314 -21.76 7.14 3.68
N LEU A 315 -22.15 8.06 4.56
CA LEU A 315 -23.38 7.92 5.33
C LEU A 315 -24.64 8.30 4.54
N LEU A 316 -24.59 9.33 3.69
CA LEU A 316 -25.77 9.86 3.02
C LEU A 316 -26.42 8.82 2.07
N PRO A 317 -25.67 8.06 1.25
CA PRO A 317 -26.26 6.98 0.47
C PRO A 317 -26.93 5.89 1.32
N ILE A 318 -26.30 5.50 2.44
CA ILE A 318 -26.86 4.52 3.37
C ILE A 318 -28.18 5.05 3.96
N PHE A 319 -28.22 6.32 4.34
CA PHE A 319 -29.44 6.96 4.85
C PHE A 319 -30.56 6.95 3.80
N VAL A 320 -30.29 7.39 2.56
CA VAL A 320 -31.28 7.45 1.48
C VAL A 320 -31.82 6.07 1.11
N LEU A 321 -30.93 5.07 0.98
CA LEU A 321 -31.33 3.71 0.59
C LEU A 321 -32.11 2.96 1.68
N GLN A 322 -32.04 3.43 2.93
CA GLN A 322 -32.74 2.82 4.06
C GLN A 322 -34.12 3.42 4.32
N LEU A 323 -34.47 4.56 3.68
CA LEU A 323 -35.81 5.12 3.76
C LEU A 323 -36.88 4.15 3.23
N PRO A 324 -36.74 3.54 2.02
CA PRO A 324 -37.72 2.58 1.51
C PRO A 324 -37.83 1.31 2.36
N VAL A 325 -36.70 0.79 2.87
CA VAL A 325 -36.68 -0.41 3.73
C VAL A 325 -37.45 -0.13 5.02
N SER A 326 -37.19 1.00 5.67
CA SER A 326 -37.88 1.41 6.88
C SER A 326 -39.37 1.68 6.68
N LEU A 327 -39.76 2.23 5.52
CA LEU A 327 -41.17 2.40 5.16
C LEU A 327 -41.86 1.03 5.04
N ALA A 328 -41.21 0.07 4.38
CA ALA A 328 -41.74 -1.28 4.22
C ALA A 328 -41.86 -2.01 5.56
N GLU A 329 -40.83 -1.99 6.41
CA GLU A 329 -40.82 -2.64 7.72
C GLU A 329 -41.92 -2.06 8.64
N SER A 330 -42.03 -0.73 8.72
CA SER A 330 -43.07 -0.06 9.51
C SER A 330 -44.47 -0.31 8.93
N GLY A 331 -44.57 -0.38 7.61
CA GLY A 331 -45.82 -0.63 6.89
C GLY A 331 -46.37 -2.02 7.17
N ILE A 332 -45.52 -3.04 7.06
CA ILE A 332 -45.86 -4.43 7.39
C ILE A 332 -46.32 -4.54 8.84
N TRP A 333 -45.56 -3.95 9.77
CA TRP A 333 -45.92 -3.99 11.19
C TRP A 333 -47.31 -3.42 11.45
N VAL A 334 -47.59 -2.21 10.96
CA VAL A 334 -48.88 -1.55 11.19
C VAL A 334 -50.01 -2.25 10.42
N ALA A 335 -49.77 -2.73 9.20
CA ALA A 335 -50.76 -3.46 8.43
C ALA A 335 -51.26 -4.73 9.16
N LEU A 336 -50.34 -5.50 9.74
CA LEU A 336 -50.67 -6.74 10.46
C LEU A 336 -51.30 -6.48 11.84
N THR A 337 -50.77 -5.51 12.59
CA THR A 337 -51.17 -5.31 13.99
C THR A 337 -52.38 -4.39 14.15
N TYR A 338 -52.59 -3.39 13.29
CA TYR A 338 -53.50 -2.29 13.60
C TYR A 338 -54.97 -2.72 13.76
N HIS A 339 -55.49 -3.40 12.74
CA HIS A 339 -56.88 -3.85 12.72
C HIS A 339 -57.08 -5.10 13.60
N ALA A 340 -56.06 -5.94 13.71
CA ALA A 340 -56.12 -7.19 14.45
C ALA A 340 -56.10 -6.98 15.98
N ILE A 341 -55.43 -5.92 16.46
CA ILE A 341 -55.47 -5.51 17.88
C ILE A 341 -56.77 -4.75 18.21
N GLY A 342 -57.39 -4.11 17.21
CA GLY A 342 -58.64 -3.39 17.39
C GLY A 342 -58.47 -1.91 17.73
N PHE A 343 -57.41 -1.26 17.24
CA PHE A 343 -57.29 0.20 17.32
C PHE A 343 -58.43 0.90 16.55
N ALA A 344 -58.63 2.19 16.82
CA ALA A 344 -59.73 2.96 16.25
C ALA A 344 -59.71 2.91 14.69
N PRO A 345 -60.80 2.51 14.02
CA PRO A 345 -60.81 2.18 12.57
C PRO A 345 -60.68 3.38 11.62
N SER A 346 -60.25 4.54 12.12
CA SER A 346 -60.09 5.76 11.33
C SER A 346 -58.79 5.74 10.52
N VAL A 347 -58.89 5.92 9.20
CA VAL A 347 -57.76 5.98 8.26
C VAL A 347 -56.72 7.03 8.68
N SER A 348 -57.15 8.19 9.17
CA SER A 348 -56.23 9.24 9.65
C SER A 348 -55.34 8.76 10.81
N ARG A 349 -55.88 7.96 11.75
CA ARG A 349 -55.11 7.46 12.89
C ARG A 349 -54.18 6.32 12.49
N PHE A 350 -54.57 5.50 11.51
CA PHE A 350 -53.71 4.48 10.92
C PHE A 350 -52.43 5.12 10.35
N PHE A 351 -52.57 6.14 9.49
CA PHE A 351 -51.41 6.82 8.90
C PHE A 351 -50.57 7.57 9.93
N ARG A 352 -51.19 8.12 10.99
CA ARG A 352 -50.44 8.74 12.10
C ARG A 352 -49.59 7.71 12.84
N GLN A 353 -50.13 6.52 13.14
CA GLN A 353 -49.35 5.46 13.80
C GLN A 353 -48.23 4.94 12.90
N PHE A 354 -48.50 4.74 11.61
CA PHE A 354 -47.49 4.41 10.61
C PHE A 354 -46.35 5.42 10.58
N LEU A 355 -46.65 6.71 10.50
CA LEU A 355 -45.64 7.77 10.47
C LEU A 355 -44.80 7.80 11.75
N VAL A 356 -45.44 7.59 12.91
CA VAL A 356 -44.74 7.53 14.21
C VAL A 356 -43.77 6.35 14.25
N PHE A 357 -44.20 5.14 13.86
CA PHE A 357 -43.32 3.97 13.84
C PHE A 357 -42.19 4.10 12.81
N PHE A 358 -42.48 4.65 11.63
CA PHE A 358 -41.46 5.00 10.65
C PHE A 358 -40.41 5.97 11.23
N SER A 359 -40.84 7.01 11.93
CA SER A 359 -39.94 8.00 12.52
C SER A 359 -39.10 7.43 13.67
N ILE A 360 -39.70 6.59 14.51
CA ILE A 360 -38.99 5.86 15.58
C ILE A 360 -37.96 4.91 14.98
N HIS A 361 -38.32 4.21 13.91
CA HIS A 361 -37.40 3.30 13.24
C HIS A 361 -36.20 4.04 12.63
N GLN A 362 -36.45 5.16 11.94
CA GLN A 362 -35.39 6.03 11.41
C GLN A 362 -34.49 6.62 12.51
N MET A 363 -35.07 7.02 13.63
CA MET A 363 -34.32 7.48 14.79
C MET A 363 -33.44 6.36 15.35
N SER A 364 -33.99 5.15 15.53
CA SER A 364 -33.27 3.98 16.05
C SER A 364 -32.10 3.61 15.16
N ILE A 365 -32.33 3.53 13.84
CA ILE A 365 -31.29 3.29 12.84
C ILE A 365 -30.16 4.33 12.96
N GLY A 366 -30.49 5.63 13.03
CA GLY A 366 -29.51 6.71 13.17
C GLY A 366 -28.70 6.60 14.47
N LEU A 367 -29.38 6.31 15.58
CA LEU A 367 -28.77 6.12 16.89
C LEU A 367 -27.76 4.96 16.89
N PHE A 368 -28.16 3.79 16.40
CA PHE A 368 -27.30 2.60 16.39
C PHE A 368 -26.12 2.72 15.42
N ARG A 369 -26.27 3.46 14.31
CA ARG A 369 -25.14 3.85 13.45
C ARG A 369 -24.16 4.77 14.16
N PHE A 370 -24.66 5.75 14.91
CA PHE A 370 -23.81 6.63 15.71
C PHE A 370 -23.03 5.84 16.77
N ILE A 371 -23.70 4.94 17.50
CA ILE A 371 -23.04 4.06 18.47
C ILE A 371 -22.00 3.16 17.80
N ALA A 372 -22.28 2.63 16.61
CA ALA A 372 -21.29 1.87 15.82
C ALA A 372 -20.06 2.72 15.48
N ALA A 373 -20.26 3.97 15.04
CA ALA A 373 -19.18 4.90 14.71
C ALA A 373 -18.30 5.23 15.91
N VAL A 374 -18.89 5.43 17.10
CA VAL A 374 -18.17 5.69 18.37
C VAL A 374 -17.49 4.43 18.89
N GLY A 375 -18.23 3.31 18.94
CA GLY A 375 -17.80 2.05 19.51
C GLY A 375 -16.67 1.37 18.72
N ARG A 376 -16.64 1.55 17.38
CA ARG A 376 -15.62 1.10 16.42
C ARG A 376 -15.35 -0.41 16.35
N THR A 377 -15.64 -1.15 17.41
CA THR A 377 -15.53 -2.61 17.53
C THR A 377 -16.88 -3.18 17.91
N GLN A 378 -17.14 -4.42 17.48
CA GLN A 378 -18.43 -5.07 17.67
C GLN A 378 -18.77 -5.24 19.16
N VAL A 379 -17.77 -5.61 19.99
CA VAL A 379 -17.95 -5.83 21.43
C VAL A 379 -18.36 -4.53 22.12
N VAL A 380 -17.58 -3.46 21.93
CA VAL A 380 -17.83 -2.17 22.56
C VAL A 380 -19.16 -1.58 22.08
N ALA A 381 -19.41 -1.60 20.77
CA ALA A 381 -20.64 -1.07 20.21
C ALA A 381 -21.87 -1.85 20.72
N ASN A 382 -21.83 -3.18 20.78
CA ASN A 382 -22.93 -3.97 21.31
C ASN A 382 -23.20 -3.69 22.79
N THR A 383 -22.16 -3.60 23.63
CA THR A 383 -22.34 -3.30 25.06
C THR A 383 -22.96 -1.92 25.29
N PHE A 384 -22.49 -0.89 24.59
CA PHE A 384 -23.11 0.43 24.68
C PHE A 384 -24.51 0.46 24.07
N GLY A 385 -24.72 -0.25 22.96
CA GLY A 385 -26.00 -0.36 22.29
C GLY A 385 -27.07 -1.00 23.17
N THR A 386 -26.77 -2.13 23.82
CA THR A 386 -27.70 -2.81 24.73
C THR A 386 -27.95 -1.99 25.99
N ALA A 387 -26.92 -1.41 26.59
CA ALA A 387 -27.06 -0.58 27.79
C ALA A 387 -27.94 0.66 27.52
N LEU A 388 -27.72 1.34 26.40
CA LEU A 388 -28.53 2.49 26.01
C LEU A 388 -29.97 2.09 25.67
N LEU A 389 -30.16 0.95 24.99
CA LEU A 389 -31.50 0.42 24.71
C LEU A 389 -32.30 0.20 25.99
N ILE A 390 -31.68 -0.45 27.01
CA ILE A 390 -32.30 -0.66 28.32
C ILE A 390 -32.63 0.68 28.98
N ALA A 391 -31.70 1.64 28.95
CA ALA A 391 -31.95 2.97 29.51
C ALA A 391 -33.12 3.69 28.83
N ILE A 392 -33.24 3.61 27.49
CA ILE A 392 -34.36 4.20 26.76
C ILE A 392 -35.67 3.48 27.11
N TYR A 393 -35.66 2.16 27.32
CA TYR A 393 -36.88 1.44 27.74
C TYR A 393 -37.34 1.80 29.14
N VAL A 394 -36.41 2.02 30.08
CA VAL A 394 -36.74 2.40 31.45
C VAL A 394 -37.18 3.87 31.53
N LEU A 395 -36.52 4.77 30.79
CA LEU A 395 -36.72 6.23 30.89
C LEU A 395 -37.68 6.81 29.84
N GLY A 396 -37.92 6.11 28.72
CA GLY A 396 -38.61 6.66 27.54
C GLY A 396 -40.11 6.88 27.70
N GLY A 397 -40.76 6.17 28.63
CA GLY A 397 -42.19 6.30 28.89
C GLY A 397 -43.07 6.12 27.63
N PHE A 398 -44.25 6.76 27.62
CA PHE A 398 -45.24 6.67 26.52
C PHE A 398 -45.38 7.97 25.71
N VAL A 399 -44.79 9.07 26.17
CA VAL A 399 -45.00 10.42 25.61
C VAL A 399 -43.91 10.74 24.59
N ILE A 400 -44.27 10.65 23.31
CA ILE A 400 -43.34 10.96 22.21
C ILE A 400 -43.69 12.33 21.62
N SER A 401 -42.78 13.30 21.76
CA SER A 401 -42.93 14.63 21.17
C SER A 401 -42.80 14.58 19.64
N LYS A 402 -43.79 15.13 18.93
CA LYS A 402 -43.90 15.05 17.45
C LYS A 402 -42.71 15.67 16.71
N GLY A 403 -42.21 16.82 17.17
CA GLY A 403 -41.05 17.48 16.55
C GLY A 403 -39.71 16.83 16.93
N ALA A 404 -39.65 16.22 18.11
CA ALA A 404 -38.42 15.64 18.63
C ALA A 404 -37.98 14.40 17.82
N LEU A 405 -38.90 13.58 17.32
CA LEU A 405 -38.59 12.39 16.52
C LEU A 405 -37.78 12.70 15.25
N ALA A 406 -38.26 13.65 14.44
CA ALA A 406 -37.58 14.07 13.23
C ALA A 406 -36.24 14.77 13.56
N GLY A 407 -36.24 15.60 14.62
CA GLY A 407 -35.04 16.25 15.12
C GLY A 407 -33.96 15.26 15.58
N PHE A 408 -34.33 14.22 16.33
CA PHE A 408 -33.39 13.20 16.82
C PHE A 408 -32.84 12.34 15.68
N SER A 409 -33.66 11.98 14.69
CA SER A 409 -33.17 11.24 13.52
C SER A 409 -32.11 12.04 12.75
N LEU A 410 -32.35 13.34 12.49
CA LEU A 410 -31.37 14.22 11.86
C LEU A 410 -30.13 14.40 12.75
N LEU A 411 -30.32 14.63 14.05
CA LEU A 411 -29.26 14.82 15.02
C LEU A 411 -28.30 13.62 15.04
N PHE A 412 -28.80 12.38 15.17
CA PHE A 412 -27.95 11.21 15.23
C PHE A 412 -27.19 10.97 13.92
N ASN A 413 -27.80 11.26 12.76
CA ASN A 413 -27.09 11.18 11.48
C ASN A 413 -25.98 12.25 11.39
N VAL A 414 -26.23 13.49 11.83
CA VAL A 414 -25.20 14.55 11.86
C VAL A 414 -24.08 14.19 12.84
N LEU A 415 -24.42 13.74 14.05
CA LEU A 415 -23.44 13.28 15.05
C LEU A 415 -22.62 12.10 14.52
N CYS A 416 -23.23 11.19 13.75
CA CYS A 416 -22.52 10.10 13.09
C CYS A 416 -21.53 10.61 12.04
N ILE A 417 -21.92 11.61 11.22
CA ILE A 417 -21.00 12.24 10.25
C ILE A 417 -19.82 12.88 10.98
N LEU A 418 -20.07 13.60 12.06
CA LEU A 418 -19.03 14.22 12.88
C LEU A 418 -18.12 13.18 13.52
N ALA A 419 -18.69 12.10 14.07
CA ALA A 419 -17.94 10.99 14.65
C ALA A 419 -17.03 10.32 13.60
N LEU A 420 -17.55 10.01 12.42
CA LEU A 420 -16.78 9.43 11.31
C LEU A 420 -15.74 10.41 10.72
N GLY A 421 -15.96 11.71 10.86
CA GLY A 421 -15.00 12.75 10.48
C GLY A 421 -13.85 12.90 11.48
N TYR A 422 -14.14 12.78 12.78
CA TYR A 422 -13.19 13.05 13.87
C TYR A 422 -12.42 11.81 14.35
N PHE A 423 -13.08 10.64 14.47
CA PHE A 423 -12.43 9.47 15.03
C PHE A 423 -11.46 8.81 14.06
N GLN A 424 -10.27 8.43 14.54
CA GLN A 424 -9.32 7.63 13.78
C GLN A 424 -9.66 6.14 13.83
N ALA A 425 -9.15 5.39 12.84
CA ALA A 425 -9.28 3.94 12.79
C ALA A 425 -8.85 3.29 14.13
N PRO A 426 -9.53 2.25 14.61
CA PRO A 426 -9.13 1.56 15.83
C PRO A 426 -7.70 0.98 15.65
N ARG A 427 -6.74 1.42 16.46
CA ARG A 427 -5.37 0.88 16.49
C ARG A 427 -5.43 -0.60 16.90
N LYS A 428 -5.28 -1.53 15.96
CA LYS A 428 -4.95 -2.91 16.31
C LYS A 428 -3.48 -2.93 16.75
N ARG A 429 -3.21 -3.09 18.05
CA ARG A 429 -1.93 -3.60 18.53
C ARG A 429 -1.84 -5.06 18.07
N GLN A 430 -0.93 -5.37 17.15
CA GLN A 430 -0.62 -6.74 16.78
C GLN A 430 0.05 -7.42 17.97
N VAL A 431 -0.65 -8.38 18.58
CA VAL A 431 -0.02 -9.49 19.30
C VAL A 431 -0.27 -10.69 18.41
N SER A 432 0.81 -11.28 17.90
CA SER A 432 0.79 -12.53 17.15
C SER A 432 0.15 -13.60 18.03
N ALA A 433 -1.05 -14.05 17.69
CA ALA A 433 -1.59 -15.29 18.24
C ALA A 433 -1.07 -16.46 17.36
N PRO A 434 -0.66 -17.58 17.96
CA PRO A 434 -0.15 -18.72 17.20
C PRO A 434 -1.31 -19.35 16.42
N VAL A 435 -1.12 -19.51 15.11
CA VAL A 435 -1.98 -20.34 14.28
C VAL A 435 -1.63 -21.80 14.60
N GLN A 436 -2.56 -22.53 15.21
CA GLN A 436 -2.49 -23.99 15.27
C GLN A 436 -2.79 -24.53 13.87
N SER A 437 -1.78 -25.14 13.26
CA SER A 437 -1.87 -25.97 12.06
C SER A 437 -2.67 -27.22 12.39
N ASN A 438 -3.85 -27.35 11.80
CA ASN A 438 -4.46 -28.66 11.58
C ASN A 438 -4.28 -28.98 10.10
N ASP A 439 -3.28 -29.81 9.83
CA ASP A 439 -3.07 -30.47 8.56
C ASP A 439 -4.25 -31.42 8.31
N ASN A 440 -4.86 -31.29 7.15
CA ASN A 440 -5.54 -32.36 6.42
C ASN A 440 -5.59 -31.93 4.96
N GLU A 441 -4.55 -32.31 4.24
CA GLU A 441 -4.49 -32.28 2.78
C GLU A 441 -5.45 -33.33 2.21
N GLU A 442 -6.42 -32.90 1.42
CA GLU A 442 -7.00 -33.74 0.37
C GLU A 442 -6.85 -33.03 -0.97
N SER A 443 -5.94 -33.55 -1.77
CA SER A 443 -5.68 -33.19 -3.16
C SER A 443 -6.84 -33.62 -4.05
N LEU A 444 -7.54 -32.66 -4.68
CA LEU A 444 -8.49 -32.93 -5.76
C LEU A 444 -8.02 -32.27 -7.05
N SER A 445 -7.55 -33.09 -8.00
CA SER A 445 -7.16 -32.66 -9.34
C SER A 445 -8.40 -32.28 -10.15
N TYR A 446 -8.41 -31.08 -10.72
CA TYR A 446 -9.30 -30.76 -11.84
C TYR A 446 -8.44 -30.31 -13.02
N GLY A 447 -8.39 -31.17 -14.05
CA GLY A 447 -7.92 -30.80 -15.37
C GLY A 447 -8.88 -29.79 -16.00
N ILE A 448 -8.34 -28.72 -16.56
CA ILE A 448 -9.11 -27.75 -17.35
C ILE A 448 -8.47 -27.67 -18.73
N CYS A 449 -9.27 -28.04 -19.73
CA CYS A 449 -8.97 -27.90 -21.14
C CYS A 449 -8.86 -26.42 -21.53
N VAL A 450 -7.84 -26.07 -22.29
CA VAL A 450 -7.65 -24.75 -22.88
C VAL A 450 -8.24 -24.78 -24.29
N ASP A 451 -9.39 -24.13 -24.46
CA ASP A 451 -9.93 -23.81 -25.80
C ASP A 451 -9.26 -22.52 -26.30
N HIS A 452 -8.50 -22.66 -27.39
CA HIS A 452 -7.97 -21.54 -28.16
C HIS A 452 -9.02 -21.05 -29.17
N SER A 453 -9.52 -19.84 -28.97
CA SER A 453 -10.18 -19.09 -30.06
C SER A 453 -9.94 -17.57 -29.94
N ALA A 454 -9.26 -17.06 -30.98
CA ALA A 454 -9.21 -15.68 -31.51
C ALA A 454 -8.73 -14.55 -30.56
N THR A 455 -7.95 -13.55 -30.96
CA THR A 455 -7.77 -12.94 -32.28
C THR A 455 -6.47 -12.14 -32.26
N THR A 456 -5.73 -12.15 -33.37
CA THR A 456 -4.56 -11.32 -33.64
C THR A 456 -4.92 -9.83 -33.65
N LEU A 457 -4.34 -9.05 -32.74
CA LEU A 457 -4.35 -7.58 -32.77
C LEU A 457 -2.96 -7.06 -32.40
N GLY A 458 -2.34 -6.44 -33.41
CA GLY A 458 -1.26 -5.44 -33.41
C GLY A 458 -0.26 -5.37 -32.26
N ALA A 459 1.01 -5.59 -32.59
CA ALA A 459 2.15 -5.14 -31.81
C ALA A 459 2.15 -3.60 -31.70
N GLY A 460 1.96 -3.09 -30.48
CA GLY A 460 2.16 -1.70 -30.11
C GLY A 460 2.55 -1.66 -28.62
N GLU A 461 3.70 -1.04 -28.34
CA GLU A 461 4.23 -0.58 -27.03
C GLU A 461 3.61 -1.22 -25.77
N ARG A 462 4.31 -2.22 -25.22
CA ARG A 462 3.95 -2.86 -23.94
C ARG A 462 4.31 -1.94 -22.77
N GLY A 463 3.45 -0.98 -22.45
CA GLY A 463 3.56 -0.16 -21.25
C GLY A 463 2.18 0.27 -20.75
N MET A 464 2.03 0.39 -19.42
CA MET A 464 0.79 0.82 -18.77
C MET A 464 0.19 2.05 -19.46
N VAL A 465 -0.98 1.86 -20.08
CA VAL A 465 -1.61 2.72 -21.10
C VAL A 465 -2.05 4.11 -20.63
N LEU A 466 -1.83 4.49 -19.36
CA LEU A 466 -2.19 5.81 -18.86
C LEU A 466 -0.96 6.70 -18.63
N PRO A 467 -0.95 7.94 -19.19
CA PRO A 467 0.15 8.87 -19.00
C PRO A 467 0.27 9.22 -17.51
N PHE A 468 1.49 9.27 -17.03
CA PHE A 468 1.83 9.68 -15.66
C PHE A 468 3.13 10.50 -15.69
N GLN A 469 3.40 11.24 -14.62
CA GLN A 469 4.67 11.95 -14.47
C GLN A 469 5.52 11.27 -13.39
N PRO A 470 6.80 10.94 -13.66
CA PRO A 470 7.73 10.46 -12.66
C PRO A 470 7.99 11.55 -11.59
N PHE A 471 7.98 11.17 -10.31
CA PHE A 471 8.26 12.09 -9.20
C PHE A 471 9.25 11.49 -8.21
N SER A 472 10.30 12.24 -7.88
CA SER A 472 11.20 11.90 -6.77
C SER A 472 10.60 12.34 -5.42
N LEU A 473 10.90 11.60 -4.36
CA LEU A 473 10.56 11.96 -2.98
C LEU A 473 11.85 12.15 -2.19
N THR A 474 12.06 13.33 -1.62
CA THR A 474 13.22 13.68 -0.80
C THR A 474 12.78 14.02 0.61
N PHE A 475 13.51 13.55 1.61
CA PHE A 475 13.23 13.84 3.00
C PHE A 475 14.52 14.09 3.78
N THR A 476 14.53 15.11 4.63
CA THR A 476 15.73 15.54 5.36
C THR A 476 15.40 15.77 6.82
N HIS A 477 16.24 15.25 7.70
CA HIS A 477 16.17 15.42 9.15
C HIS A 477 14.82 15.00 9.75
N ILE A 478 14.24 13.90 9.26
CA ILE A 478 12.95 13.42 9.73
C ILE A 478 13.07 12.83 11.13
N ASN A 479 12.36 13.46 12.05
CA ASN A 479 12.21 13.01 13.43
C ASN A 479 10.73 12.73 13.72
N TYR A 480 10.44 11.61 14.38
CA TYR A 480 9.07 11.25 14.73
C TYR A 480 8.96 10.82 16.18
N TYR A 481 8.04 11.47 16.89
CA TYR A 481 7.80 11.27 18.32
C TYR A 481 6.37 10.82 18.57
N VAL A 482 6.20 9.92 19.53
CA VAL A 482 4.89 9.48 20.04
C VAL A 482 4.84 9.71 21.55
N ASP A 483 3.68 10.04 22.10
CA ASP A 483 3.55 10.15 23.55
C ASP A 483 3.90 8.81 24.23
N MET A 484 4.63 8.90 25.35
CA MET A 484 5.14 7.71 26.04
C MET A 484 3.97 6.77 26.45
N PRO A 485 3.98 5.50 26.00
CA PRO A 485 2.93 4.53 26.32
C PRO A 485 2.74 4.37 27.84
N ALA A 486 1.50 4.21 28.28
CA ALA A 486 1.18 4.12 29.71
C ALA A 486 1.85 2.93 30.42
N GLU A 487 2.13 1.85 29.68
CA GLU A 487 2.87 0.68 30.16
C GLU A 487 4.33 1.02 30.47
N MET A 488 5.04 1.74 29.59
CA MET A 488 6.44 2.12 29.82
C MET A 488 6.60 3.14 30.95
N LYS A 489 5.60 4.00 31.17
CA LYS A 489 5.58 4.88 32.34
C LYS A 489 5.57 4.11 33.66
N LYS A 490 4.94 2.92 33.70
CA LYS A 490 4.94 2.05 34.90
C LYS A 490 6.30 1.44 35.18
N TYR A 491 7.14 1.28 34.17
CA TYR A 491 8.53 0.80 34.29
C TYR A 491 9.54 1.92 34.60
N GLY A 492 9.08 3.12 34.98
CA GLY A 492 9.95 4.20 35.47
C GLY A 492 10.60 5.08 34.41
N VAL A 493 10.20 4.97 33.13
CA VAL A 493 10.70 5.85 32.07
C VAL A 493 10.16 7.27 32.27
N ARG A 494 11.06 8.23 32.53
CA ARG A 494 10.73 9.64 32.86
C ARG A 494 10.45 10.52 31.64
N GLU A 495 10.81 10.07 30.45
CA GLU A 495 10.61 10.82 29.22
C GLU A 495 9.12 10.96 28.86
N LYS A 496 8.74 12.15 28.39
CA LYS A 496 7.34 12.43 28.02
C LYS A 496 6.97 11.85 26.64
N ARG A 497 7.94 11.72 25.74
CA ARG A 497 7.77 11.29 24.36
C ARG A 497 8.80 10.20 24.03
N LEU A 498 8.37 9.17 23.34
CA LEU A 498 9.22 8.14 22.75
C LEU A 498 9.57 8.55 21.32
N GLN A 499 10.86 8.68 21.02
CA GLN A 499 11.34 8.95 19.67
C GLN A 499 11.48 7.63 18.90
N LEU A 500 10.81 7.53 17.76
CA LEU A 500 10.81 6.33 16.90
C LEU A 500 11.64 6.50 15.64
N LEU A 501 11.78 7.73 15.12
CA LEU A 501 12.68 8.07 14.02
C LEU A 501 13.63 9.17 14.49
N LYS A 502 14.92 8.97 14.23
CA LYS A 502 16.02 9.84 14.66
C LYS A 502 16.77 10.34 13.42
N ASP A 503 16.59 11.61 13.12
CA ASP A 503 17.31 12.36 12.07
C ASP A 503 17.46 11.60 10.74
N VAL A 504 16.33 11.15 10.20
CA VAL A 504 16.30 10.29 9.01
C VAL A 504 16.29 11.14 7.75
N SER A 505 17.31 10.96 6.90
CA SER A 505 17.43 11.67 5.62
C SER A 505 17.58 10.67 4.47
N GLY A 506 17.08 11.02 3.30
CA GLY A 506 17.11 10.15 2.14
C GLY A 506 16.29 10.64 0.96
N SER A 507 16.36 9.89 -0.13
CA SER A 507 15.59 10.16 -1.34
C SER A 507 15.14 8.87 -2.03
N PHE A 508 14.01 8.92 -2.72
CA PHE A 508 13.51 7.88 -3.60
C PHE A 508 13.38 8.45 -5.01
N ARG A 509 13.98 7.77 -5.99
CA ARG A 509 14.08 8.26 -7.36
C ARG A 509 13.08 7.55 -8.28
N PRO A 510 12.60 8.22 -9.34
CA PRO A 510 11.79 7.57 -10.37
C PRO A 510 12.58 6.51 -11.12
N GLY A 511 11.92 5.41 -11.49
CA GLY A 511 12.56 4.31 -12.21
C GLY A 511 13.44 3.41 -11.35
N VAL A 512 13.44 3.64 -10.03
CA VAL A 512 14.24 2.88 -9.06
C VAL A 512 13.30 2.16 -8.07
N LEU A 513 13.56 0.87 -7.86
CA LEU A 513 12.92 0.04 -6.84
C LEU A 513 13.75 0.06 -5.55
N THR A 514 13.35 0.90 -4.60
CA THR A 514 14.03 1.01 -3.31
C THR A 514 13.45 0.03 -2.29
N ALA A 515 14.29 -0.79 -1.67
CA ALA A 515 13.95 -1.61 -0.51
C ALA A 515 14.36 -0.94 0.81
N LEU A 516 13.48 -1.03 1.81
CA LEU A 516 13.75 -0.66 3.19
C LEU A 516 13.92 -1.94 4.02
N MET A 517 15.14 -2.18 4.51
CA MET A 517 15.53 -3.35 5.28
C MET A 517 16.03 -2.96 6.67
N GLY A 518 15.86 -3.88 7.62
CA GLY A 518 16.28 -3.68 9.01
C GLY A 518 15.56 -4.65 9.94
N VAL A 519 16.00 -4.73 11.19
CA VAL A 519 15.38 -5.61 12.20
C VAL A 519 13.92 -5.22 12.50
N THR A 520 13.12 -6.15 13.03
CA THR A 520 11.77 -5.83 13.53
C THR A 520 11.88 -4.72 14.58
N GLY A 521 11.05 -3.68 14.45
CA GLY A 521 11.07 -2.54 15.38
C GLY A 521 12.06 -1.42 15.05
N ALA A 522 12.87 -1.54 13.99
CA ALA A 522 13.78 -0.47 13.53
C ALA A 522 13.07 0.80 13.01
N GLY A 523 11.75 0.78 12.86
CA GLY A 523 10.98 1.94 12.39
C GLY A 523 10.65 1.97 10.90
N LYS A 524 10.95 0.90 10.12
CA LYS A 524 10.60 0.77 8.67
C LYS A 524 9.18 1.22 8.31
N THR A 525 8.17 0.54 8.86
CA THR A 525 6.75 0.86 8.64
C THR A 525 6.39 2.24 9.19
N THR A 526 7.08 2.70 10.24
CA THR A 526 6.87 4.04 10.81
C THR A 526 7.37 5.13 9.85
N LEU A 527 8.54 4.95 9.24
CA LEU A 527 9.08 5.83 8.21
C LEU A 527 8.14 5.89 7.00
N MET A 528 7.71 4.74 6.47
CA MET A 528 6.75 4.72 5.36
C MET A 528 5.42 5.39 5.72
N ASP A 529 4.85 5.14 6.89
CA ASP A 529 3.60 5.79 7.31
C ASP A 529 3.76 7.31 7.47
N VAL A 530 4.92 7.80 7.90
CA VAL A 530 5.23 9.24 7.99
C VAL A 530 5.38 9.85 6.60
N LEU A 531 6.17 9.22 5.72
CA LEU A 531 6.38 9.66 4.34
C LEU A 531 5.10 9.57 3.49
N ALA A 532 4.23 8.59 3.75
CA ALA A 532 2.91 8.49 3.12
C ALA A 532 1.87 9.45 3.75
N GLY A 533 2.18 10.01 4.93
CA GLY A 533 1.29 10.87 5.72
C GLY A 533 0.06 10.15 6.29
N ARG A 534 0.22 8.87 6.60
CA ARG A 534 -0.77 8.02 7.28
C ARG A 534 -0.72 8.17 8.80
N LYS A 535 0.43 8.58 9.38
CA LYS A 535 0.50 8.94 10.80
C LYS A 535 -0.20 10.28 11.04
N THR A 536 -1.39 10.21 11.62
CA THR A 536 -2.21 11.37 12.02
C THR A 536 -2.10 11.72 13.50
N GLY A 537 -1.20 11.06 14.24
CA GLY A 537 -0.89 11.37 15.63
C GLY A 537 0.61 11.23 15.87
N GLY A 538 1.11 11.89 16.92
CA GLY A 538 2.55 12.09 17.13
C GLY A 538 3.03 13.42 16.58
N TYR A 539 4.33 13.69 16.74
CA TYR A 539 4.97 14.93 16.30
C TYR A 539 5.98 14.57 15.22
N ILE A 540 5.84 15.16 14.03
CA ILE A 540 6.74 14.98 12.90
C ILE A 540 7.54 16.28 12.75
N GLU A 541 8.86 16.18 12.74
CA GLU A 541 9.80 17.27 12.51
C GLU A 541 10.70 16.90 11.31
N GLY A 542 11.21 17.91 10.59
CA GLY A 542 11.99 17.74 9.36
C GLY A 542 11.22 18.16 8.10
N ASN A 543 11.86 18.06 6.93
CA ASN A 543 11.31 18.49 5.65
C ASN A 543 11.08 17.30 4.72
N ILE A 544 9.92 17.28 4.05
CA ILE A 544 9.60 16.32 2.99
C ILE A 544 9.25 17.12 1.74
N SER A 545 9.95 16.83 0.64
CA SER A 545 9.73 17.44 -0.66
C SER A 545 9.48 16.41 -1.76
N ILE A 546 8.71 16.78 -2.76
CA ILE A 546 8.38 15.99 -3.94
C ILE A 546 8.94 16.74 -5.13
N SER A 547 9.98 16.21 -5.76
CA SER A 547 10.64 16.84 -6.91
C SER A 547 10.98 18.32 -6.65
N GLY A 548 11.54 18.61 -5.47
CA GLY A 548 11.94 19.96 -5.04
C GLY A 548 10.84 20.79 -4.34
N TYR A 549 9.57 20.39 -4.40
CA TYR A 549 8.46 21.15 -3.79
C TYR A 549 8.05 20.62 -2.42
N PRO A 550 7.65 21.48 -1.45
CA PRO A 550 7.19 21.02 -0.16
C PRO A 550 5.94 20.13 -0.29
N LYS A 551 5.94 19.00 0.42
CA LYS A 551 4.85 18.03 0.37
C LYS A 551 3.55 18.62 0.95
N ASN A 552 2.50 18.66 0.14
CA ASN A 552 1.11 18.88 0.61
C ASN A 552 0.37 17.54 0.70
N GLN A 553 -0.09 17.17 1.89
CA GLN A 553 -0.71 15.86 2.13
C GLN A 553 -2.00 15.64 1.35
N GLU A 554 -2.81 16.69 1.13
CA GLU A 554 -4.11 16.55 0.46
C GLU A 554 -3.97 16.20 -1.02
N THR A 555 -2.95 16.74 -1.68
CA THR A 555 -2.67 16.49 -3.10
C THR A 555 -1.76 15.27 -3.29
N PHE A 556 -0.85 15.02 -2.34
CA PHE A 556 0.06 13.86 -2.38
C PHE A 556 -0.68 12.52 -2.45
N ALA A 557 -1.76 12.36 -1.68
CA ALA A 557 -2.56 11.13 -1.68
C ALA A 557 -3.12 10.73 -3.06
N ARG A 558 -3.18 11.67 -4.02
CA ARG A 558 -3.64 11.41 -5.38
C ARG A 558 -2.53 10.96 -6.34
N ILE A 559 -1.28 11.24 -6.03
CA ILE A 559 -0.10 10.80 -6.80
C ILE A 559 0.63 9.63 -6.16
N SER A 560 0.28 9.27 -4.91
CA SER A 560 0.85 8.15 -4.17
C SER A 560 -0.11 6.96 -4.03
N GLY A 561 0.36 5.73 -4.23
CA GLY A 561 -0.32 4.49 -3.84
C GLY A 561 0.31 3.89 -2.58
N TYR A 562 -0.48 3.23 -1.73
CA TYR A 562 0.04 2.56 -0.53
C TYR A 562 -0.59 1.16 -0.36
N CYS A 563 0.24 0.13 -0.49
CA CYS A 563 -0.16 -1.24 -0.22
C CYS A 563 0.14 -1.57 1.25
N GLU A 564 -0.91 -1.73 2.06
CA GLU A 564 -0.79 -2.12 3.46
C GLU A 564 -0.42 -3.62 3.62
N GLN A 565 0.18 -3.96 4.76
CA GLN A 565 0.43 -5.35 5.14
C GLN A 565 -0.89 -6.14 5.21
N ILE A 566 -1.95 -5.53 5.78
CA ILE A 566 -3.27 -6.16 5.94
C ILE A 566 -4.17 -5.86 4.73
N ASN A 567 -4.69 -6.93 4.13
CA ASN A 567 -5.58 -6.85 2.97
C ASN A 567 -7.04 -6.53 3.35
N ILE A 568 -7.39 -5.26 3.45
CA ILE A 568 -8.76 -4.80 3.75
C ILE A 568 -9.54 -4.51 2.45
N HIS A 569 -10.62 -5.26 2.23
CA HIS A 569 -11.54 -5.14 1.10
C HIS A 569 -12.99 -5.41 1.53
N SER A 570 -13.96 -4.98 0.73
CA SER A 570 -15.38 -5.28 0.97
C SER A 570 -15.70 -6.72 0.51
N PRO A 571 -16.32 -7.57 1.35
CA PRO A 571 -16.49 -8.99 1.05
C PRO A 571 -17.49 -9.29 -0.07
N PHE A 572 -18.47 -8.41 -0.30
CA PHE A 572 -19.56 -8.63 -1.26
C PHE A 572 -19.29 -8.04 -2.65
N VAL A 573 -18.07 -7.59 -2.92
CA VAL A 573 -17.64 -7.00 -4.20
C VAL A 573 -16.82 -8.05 -4.97
N THR A 574 -16.85 -8.01 -6.30
CA THR A 574 -15.98 -8.87 -7.12
C THR A 574 -14.59 -8.26 -7.31
N VAL A 575 -13.64 -9.04 -7.83
CA VAL A 575 -12.31 -8.53 -8.24
C VAL A 575 -12.46 -7.35 -9.22
N TYR A 576 -13.23 -7.53 -10.29
CA TYR A 576 -13.44 -6.49 -11.30
C TYR A 576 -14.07 -5.21 -10.74
N GLU A 577 -15.10 -5.34 -9.90
CA GLU A 577 -15.76 -4.19 -9.30
C GLU A 577 -14.87 -3.45 -8.31
N SER A 578 -14.00 -4.16 -7.58
CA SER A 578 -13.03 -3.55 -6.67
C SER A 578 -12.08 -2.63 -7.44
N LEU A 579 -11.60 -3.09 -8.61
CA LEU A 579 -10.79 -2.30 -9.52
C LEU A 579 -11.59 -1.15 -10.15
N LEU A 580 -12.84 -1.40 -10.55
CA LEU A 580 -13.73 -0.39 -11.15
C LEU A 580 -13.99 0.77 -10.19
N TYR A 581 -14.32 0.47 -8.93
CA TYR A 581 -14.56 1.48 -7.91
C TYR A 581 -13.28 2.26 -7.58
N SER A 582 -12.12 1.59 -7.55
CA SER A 582 -10.83 2.25 -7.38
C SER A 582 -10.56 3.25 -8.50
N ALA A 583 -10.72 2.80 -9.74
CA ALA A 583 -10.53 3.59 -10.94
C ALA A 583 -11.47 4.81 -10.98
N TRP A 584 -12.77 4.63 -10.72
CA TRP A 584 -13.73 5.73 -10.70
C TRP A 584 -13.41 6.81 -9.65
N LEU A 585 -12.91 6.42 -8.48
CA LEU A 585 -12.62 7.36 -7.40
C LEU A 585 -11.29 8.09 -7.59
N ARG A 586 -10.31 7.46 -8.25
CA ARG A 586 -8.92 7.92 -8.29
C ARG A 586 -8.46 8.46 -9.64
N LEU A 587 -8.94 7.91 -10.76
CA LEU A 587 -8.50 8.34 -12.08
C LEU A 587 -9.04 9.72 -12.45
N PRO A 588 -8.26 10.53 -13.21
CA PRO A 588 -8.73 11.77 -13.79
C PRO A 588 -9.97 11.60 -14.68
N ARG A 589 -10.83 12.60 -14.66
CA ARG A 589 -12.11 12.60 -15.40
C ARG A 589 -12.01 12.71 -16.90
N HIS A 590 -10.89 13.20 -17.41
CA HIS A 590 -10.68 13.34 -18.86
C HIS A 590 -10.42 11.99 -19.53
N ILE A 591 -10.18 10.93 -18.74
CA ILE A 591 -9.95 9.58 -19.26
C ILE A 591 -11.31 8.97 -19.63
N GLU A 592 -11.43 8.52 -20.87
CA GLU A 592 -12.62 7.86 -21.36
C GLU A 592 -12.85 6.51 -20.65
N THR A 593 -14.11 6.12 -20.47
CA THR A 593 -14.46 4.85 -19.82
C THR A 593 -13.94 3.62 -20.58
N SER A 594 -13.74 3.72 -21.90
CA SER A 594 -13.10 2.68 -22.72
C SER A 594 -11.63 2.49 -22.35
N THR A 595 -10.85 3.57 -22.30
CA THR A 595 -9.45 3.58 -21.87
C THR A 595 -9.29 3.10 -20.44
N GLN A 596 -10.18 3.53 -19.54
CA GLN A 596 -10.22 3.04 -18.16
C GLN A 596 -10.37 1.51 -18.09
N LYS A 597 -11.28 0.94 -18.90
CA LYS A 597 -11.50 -0.52 -18.94
C LYS A 597 -10.30 -1.26 -19.51
N MET A 598 -9.67 -0.74 -20.57
CA MET A 598 -8.46 -1.33 -21.14
C MET A 598 -7.33 -1.37 -20.11
N PHE A 599 -7.10 -0.26 -19.40
CA PHE A 599 -6.09 -0.20 -18.33
C PHE A 599 -6.38 -1.17 -17.19
N MET A 600 -7.65 -1.30 -16.77
CA MET A 600 -8.03 -2.29 -15.76
C MET A 600 -7.79 -3.74 -16.23
N GLU A 601 -8.08 -4.07 -17.49
CA GLU A 601 -7.82 -5.40 -18.06
C GLU A 601 -6.32 -5.71 -18.14
N GLU A 602 -5.49 -4.70 -18.43
CA GLU A 602 -4.04 -4.81 -18.40
C GLU A 602 -3.53 -5.12 -16.99
N VAL A 603 -3.96 -4.37 -15.97
CA VAL A 603 -3.58 -4.62 -14.57
C VAL A 603 -4.07 -5.99 -14.08
N MET A 604 -5.28 -6.41 -14.47
CA MET A 604 -5.76 -7.76 -14.17
C MET A 604 -4.94 -8.85 -14.86
N CYS A 605 -4.37 -8.57 -16.03
CA CYS A 605 -3.48 -9.49 -16.73
C CYS A 605 -2.13 -9.62 -16.01
N LEU A 606 -1.53 -8.48 -15.65
CA LEU A 606 -0.24 -8.42 -14.95
C LEU A 606 -0.28 -9.18 -13.62
N MET A 607 -1.37 -9.03 -12.87
CA MET A 607 -1.53 -9.67 -11.56
C MET A 607 -2.15 -11.08 -11.63
N GLU A 608 -2.32 -11.66 -12.83
CA GLU A 608 -2.98 -12.95 -13.06
C GLU A 608 -4.37 -13.07 -12.41
N LEU A 609 -5.14 -11.99 -12.42
CA LEU A 609 -6.48 -11.90 -11.81
C LEU A 609 -7.63 -12.14 -12.79
N LYS A 610 -7.35 -12.26 -14.10
CA LYS A 610 -8.38 -12.50 -15.14
C LYS A 610 -9.32 -13.69 -14.84
N PRO A 611 -8.83 -14.88 -14.41
CA PRO A 611 -9.72 -16.00 -14.07
C PRO A 611 -10.65 -15.68 -12.89
N LEU A 612 -10.22 -14.79 -12.00
CA LEU A 612 -10.93 -14.43 -10.77
C LEU A 612 -11.79 -13.17 -10.93
N ARG A 613 -11.93 -12.64 -12.14
CA ARG A 613 -12.61 -11.37 -12.46
C ARG A 613 -13.98 -11.24 -11.78
N ASN A 614 -14.78 -12.29 -11.84
CA ASN A 614 -16.15 -12.32 -11.31
C ASN A 614 -16.25 -12.99 -9.93
N SER A 615 -15.13 -13.46 -9.37
CA SER A 615 -15.08 -14.07 -8.05
C SER A 615 -15.32 -13.02 -6.97
N LEU A 616 -16.13 -13.37 -5.98
CA LEU A 616 -16.34 -12.53 -4.79
C LEU A 616 -15.07 -12.48 -3.94
N VAL A 617 -14.76 -11.30 -3.43
CA VAL A 617 -13.63 -11.10 -2.53
C VAL A 617 -13.80 -11.92 -1.24
N GLY A 618 -15.00 -11.93 -0.67
CA GLY A 618 -15.36 -12.74 0.49
C GLY A 618 -14.67 -12.35 1.81
N ILE A 619 -15.02 -13.08 2.87
CA ILE A 619 -14.55 -12.83 4.23
C ILE A 619 -13.24 -13.59 4.46
N PRO A 620 -12.16 -12.92 4.95
CA PRO A 620 -10.88 -13.58 5.19
C PRO A 620 -11.01 -14.83 6.07
N GLY A 621 -10.46 -15.95 5.61
CA GLY A 621 -10.45 -17.23 6.34
C GLY A 621 -11.76 -18.02 6.31
N LEU A 622 -12.82 -17.51 5.66
CA LEU A 622 -14.12 -18.18 5.57
C LEU A 622 -14.57 -18.41 4.13
N SER A 623 -14.46 -17.40 3.25
CA SER A 623 -14.99 -17.49 1.89
C SER A 623 -14.33 -16.52 0.91
N GLY A 624 -14.47 -16.79 -0.39
CA GLY A 624 -13.98 -15.94 -1.47
C GLY A 624 -12.53 -16.19 -1.83
N LEU A 625 -11.74 -15.11 -1.95
CA LEU A 625 -10.35 -15.18 -2.40
C LEU A 625 -9.41 -15.71 -1.32
N SER A 626 -8.42 -16.50 -1.76
CA SER A 626 -7.29 -16.92 -0.93
C SER A 626 -6.47 -15.72 -0.43
N THR A 627 -5.63 -15.92 0.57
CA THR A 627 -4.72 -14.88 1.10
C THR A 627 -3.86 -14.27 0.01
N GLU A 628 -3.32 -15.11 -0.88
CA GLU A 628 -2.46 -14.72 -1.99
C GLU A 628 -3.21 -13.94 -3.08
N GLN A 629 -4.38 -14.45 -3.49
CA GLN A 629 -5.24 -13.79 -4.46
C GLN A 629 -5.70 -12.42 -3.94
N ARG A 630 -5.97 -12.33 -2.63
CA ARG A 630 -6.36 -11.08 -1.98
C ARG A 630 -5.21 -10.08 -1.90
N LYS A 631 -3.96 -10.51 -1.65
CA LYS A 631 -2.78 -9.64 -1.70
C LYS A 631 -2.56 -9.11 -3.13
N ARG A 632 -2.68 -9.97 -4.14
CA ARG A 632 -2.65 -9.55 -5.56
C ARG A 632 -3.75 -8.53 -5.89
N LEU A 633 -4.97 -8.73 -5.40
CA LEU A 633 -6.05 -7.75 -5.54
C LEU A 633 -5.72 -6.41 -4.86
N THR A 634 -5.12 -6.43 -3.67
CA THR A 634 -4.70 -5.19 -2.97
C THR A 634 -3.73 -4.38 -3.82
N ILE A 635 -2.72 -5.02 -4.39
CA ILE A 635 -1.72 -4.35 -5.25
C ILE A 635 -2.38 -3.85 -6.54
N ALA A 636 -3.22 -4.68 -7.18
CA ALA A 636 -3.96 -4.29 -8.38
C ALA A 636 -4.86 -3.06 -8.15
N VAL A 637 -5.55 -3.00 -7.01
CA VAL A 637 -6.40 -1.86 -6.63
C VAL A 637 -5.59 -0.57 -6.57
N GLU A 638 -4.37 -0.61 -6.04
CA GLU A 638 -3.46 0.54 -5.99
C GLU A 638 -2.86 0.91 -7.35
N LEU A 639 -2.46 -0.08 -8.17
CA LEU A 639 -1.92 0.16 -9.51
C LEU A 639 -2.95 0.79 -10.46
N VAL A 640 -4.22 0.40 -10.36
CA VAL A 640 -5.32 0.97 -11.16
C VAL A 640 -5.54 2.47 -10.91
N ALA A 641 -5.02 3.01 -9.80
CA ALA A 641 -5.06 4.46 -9.56
C ALA A 641 -4.08 5.25 -10.44
N ASN A 642 -3.20 4.57 -11.18
CA ASN A 642 -2.10 5.16 -11.92
C ASN A 642 -1.21 6.10 -11.07
N PRO A 643 -0.71 5.66 -9.89
CA PRO A 643 0.14 6.49 -9.04
C PRO A 643 1.55 6.66 -9.62
N SER A 644 2.20 7.78 -9.29
CA SER A 644 3.60 8.05 -9.63
C SER A 644 4.57 7.51 -8.59
N ILE A 645 4.16 7.49 -7.32
CA ILE A 645 4.93 7.00 -6.17
C ILE A 645 4.15 5.86 -5.52
N ILE A 646 4.78 4.71 -5.27
CA ILE A 646 4.12 3.55 -4.68
C ILE A 646 4.88 3.08 -3.46
N PHE A 647 4.20 3.00 -2.32
CA PHE A 647 4.72 2.35 -1.12
C PHE A 647 4.11 0.96 -0.99
N MET A 648 4.94 -0.04 -0.70
CA MET A 648 4.50 -1.41 -0.46
C MET A 648 5.03 -1.93 0.86
N ASP A 649 4.13 -2.16 1.81
CA ASP A 649 4.47 -2.73 3.10
C ASP A 649 4.42 -4.26 3.05
N GLU A 650 5.61 -4.87 3.05
CA GLU A 650 5.82 -6.32 2.94
C GLU A 650 4.95 -6.96 1.84
N PRO A 651 5.24 -6.67 0.55
CA PRO A 651 4.40 -7.14 -0.56
C PRO A 651 4.38 -8.66 -0.70
N THR A 652 5.43 -9.36 -0.25
CA THR A 652 5.64 -10.80 -0.38
C THR A 652 5.26 -11.61 0.88
N SER A 653 4.84 -10.95 1.95
CA SER A 653 4.51 -11.62 3.21
C SER A 653 3.25 -12.49 3.09
N GLY A 654 3.35 -13.75 3.52
CA GLY A 654 2.27 -14.73 3.49
C GLY A 654 1.91 -15.24 2.09
N LEU A 655 2.84 -15.12 1.12
CA LEU A 655 2.72 -15.67 -0.23
C LEU A 655 3.63 -16.89 -0.39
N ASP A 656 3.19 -17.86 -1.20
CA ASP A 656 4.09 -18.88 -1.75
C ASP A 656 5.12 -18.28 -2.73
N ALA A 657 6.13 -19.07 -3.10
CA ALA A 657 7.22 -18.60 -3.97
C ALA A 657 6.70 -18.12 -5.34
N ARG A 658 5.69 -18.78 -5.91
CA ARG A 658 5.12 -18.43 -7.22
C ARG A 658 4.35 -17.11 -7.15
N ALA A 659 3.47 -16.92 -6.18
CA ALA A 659 2.70 -15.70 -6.01
C ALA A 659 3.61 -14.52 -5.65
N ALA A 660 4.66 -14.74 -4.86
CA ALA A 660 5.68 -13.72 -4.59
C ALA A 660 6.41 -13.31 -5.88
N ALA A 661 6.79 -14.25 -6.73
CA ALA A 661 7.42 -13.97 -8.02
C ALA A 661 6.50 -13.16 -8.96
N ILE A 662 5.21 -13.51 -9.04
CA ILE A 662 4.22 -12.74 -9.83
C ILE A 662 4.11 -11.30 -9.35
N VAL A 663 4.07 -11.11 -8.02
CA VAL A 663 4.01 -9.79 -7.40
C VAL A 663 5.28 -9.00 -7.72
N MET A 664 6.46 -9.57 -7.47
CA MET A 664 7.73 -8.88 -7.72
C MET A 664 7.96 -8.57 -9.19
N ARG A 665 7.57 -9.46 -10.11
CA ARG A 665 7.59 -9.19 -11.55
C ARG A 665 6.70 -8.01 -11.92
N THR A 666 5.51 -7.92 -11.33
CA THR A 666 4.61 -6.78 -11.60
C THR A 666 5.16 -5.48 -11.02
N VAL A 667 5.77 -5.55 -9.83
CA VAL A 667 6.46 -4.41 -9.21
C VAL A 667 7.60 -3.92 -10.10
N ARG A 668 8.45 -4.83 -10.59
CA ARG A 668 9.55 -4.52 -11.52
C ARG A 668 9.02 -3.87 -12.80
N ASN A 669 8.05 -4.50 -13.46
CA ASN A 669 7.40 -3.93 -14.65
C ASN A 669 6.81 -2.53 -14.38
N THR A 670 6.31 -2.28 -13.16
CA THR A 670 5.77 -0.98 -12.76
C THR A 670 6.88 0.05 -12.58
N VAL A 671 8.04 -0.33 -12.05
CA VAL A 671 9.21 0.55 -11.90
C VAL A 671 9.80 0.88 -13.26
N ASP A 672 9.88 -0.10 -14.17
CA ASP A 672 10.48 0.05 -15.51
C ASP A 672 9.76 1.08 -16.39
N THR A 673 8.49 1.36 -16.09
CA THR A 673 7.78 2.47 -16.75
C THR A 673 8.28 3.86 -16.33
N GLY A 674 9.08 3.97 -15.27
CA GLY A 674 9.57 5.22 -14.67
C GLY A 674 8.91 5.62 -13.34
N ARG A 675 8.17 4.73 -12.67
CA ARG A 675 7.52 5.03 -11.37
C ARG A 675 8.51 4.88 -10.21
N THR A 676 8.30 5.64 -9.14
CA THR A 676 9.07 5.52 -7.90
C THR A 676 8.40 4.47 -7.02
N VAL A 677 9.09 3.36 -6.69
CA VAL A 677 8.50 2.31 -5.85
C VAL A 677 9.39 2.00 -4.66
N VAL A 678 8.78 1.94 -3.47
CA VAL A 678 9.46 1.68 -2.21
C VAL A 678 8.80 0.51 -1.51
N CYS A 679 9.58 -0.50 -1.13
CA CYS A 679 9.07 -1.70 -0.46
C CYS A 679 9.76 -1.94 0.89
N THR A 680 9.03 -2.33 1.92
CA THR A 680 9.64 -2.93 3.13
C THR A 680 9.72 -4.44 2.98
N ILE A 681 10.80 -5.04 3.48
CA ILE A 681 10.93 -6.50 3.50
C ILE A 681 11.47 -6.98 4.84
N HIS A 682 10.94 -8.12 5.27
CA HIS A 682 11.42 -8.89 6.42
C HIS A 682 12.03 -10.18 5.88
N GLN A 683 13.37 -10.26 5.85
CA GLN A 683 14.15 -11.42 5.38
C GLN A 683 13.75 -11.91 3.95
N PRO A 684 14.14 -11.18 2.89
CA PRO A 684 13.85 -11.62 1.51
C PRO A 684 14.56 -12.94 1.19
N GLY A 685 13.89 -13.80 0.42
CA GLY A 685 14.58 -14.84 -0.35
C GLY A 685 15.49 -14.21 -1.42
N ILE A 686 16.51 -14.95 -1.88
CA ILE A 686 17.55 -14.46 -2.79
C ILE A 686 16.93 -13.88 -4.08
N ASP A 687 16.02 -14.62 -4.72
CA ASP A 687 15.34 -14.20 -5.96
C ASP A 687 14.55 -12.87 -5.80
N ILE A 688 14.02 -12.63 -4.61
CA ILE A 688 13.29 -11.38 -4.30
C ILE A 688 14.29 -10.26 -4.01
N PHE A 689 15.38 -10.58 -3.32
CA PHE A 689 16.44 -9.63 -3.04
C PHE A 689 17.02 -9.07 -4.34
N GLU A 690 17.34 -9.91 -5.32
CA GLU A 690 17.93 -9.50 -6.61
C GLU A 690 17.06 -8.52 -7.42
N ALA A 691 15.74 -8.48 -7.19
CA ALA A 691 14.86 -7.56 -7.92
C ALA A 691 15.00 -6.08 -7.50
N PHE A 692 15.69 -5.74 -6.39
CA PHE A 692 15.80 -4.39 -5.83
C PHE A 692 17.03 -3.60 -6.30
N ASP A 693 16.82 -2.33 -6.66
CA ASP A 693 17.86 -1.41 -7.15
C ASP A 693 18.60 -0.68 -6.00
N GLU A 694 17.92 -0.36 -4.89
CA GLU A 694 18.51 0.34 -3.73
C GLU A 694 18.09 -0.34 -2.41
N VAL A 695 18.93 -0.32 -1.36
CA VAL A 695 18.60 -0.88 -0.02
C VAL A 695 18.96 0.06 1.12
N GLY A 696 17.96 0.67 1.76
CA GLY A 696 18.14 1.37 3.03
C GLY A 696 18.24 0.40 4.20
N ARG A 697 19.32 0.49 5.00
CA ARG A 697 19.50 -0.31 6.24
C ARG A 697 19.33 0.58 7.47
N SER A 698 18.83 -0.02 8.56
CA SER A 698 18.79 0.63 9.88
C SER A 698 19.22 -0.34 10.98
N TYR A 699 20.21 0.10 11.77
CA TYR A 699 20.63 -0.52 13.02
C TYR A 699 20.09 0.31 14.19
N MET A 700 19.79 -0.36 15.30
CA MET A 700 19.07 0.21 16.43
C MET A 700 19.93 1.27 17.15
N GLY A 701 19.79 2.55 16.78
CA GLY A 701 20.50 3.68 17.41
C GLY A 701 21.16 4.66 16.44
N ASP A 702 21.37 4.26 15.18
CA ASP A 702 22.08 5.05 14.17
C ASP A 702 21.11 5.78 13.21
N PRO A 703 21.51 6.91 12.60
CA PRO A 703 20.74 7.56 11.54
C PRO A 703 20.53 6.61 10.35
N TRP A 704 19.39 6.71 9.68
CA TRP A 704 19.14 5.94 8.46
C TRP A 704 20.14 6.39 7.38
N VAL A 705 21.00 5.48 6.97
CA VAL A 705 21.85 5.66 5.79
C VAL A 705 21.21 4.84 4.68
N ILE A 706 20.69 5.51 3.66
CA ILE A 706 20.39 4.84 2.38
C ILE A 706 21.74 4.55 1.76
N SER A 707 22.26 3.36 2.01
CA SER A 707 23.36 2.84 1.22
C SER A 707 22.79 2.42 -0.12
N LEU A 708 23.45 2.77 -1.22
CA LEU A 708 23.30 1.99 -2.44
C LEU A 708 23.51 0.54 -2.03
N LYS A 709 22.65 -0.35 -2.53
CA LYS A 709 22.84 -1.76 -2.30
C LYS A 709 24.19 -2.08 -2.90
N SER A 710 25.18 -2.32 -2.03
CA SER A 710 26.47 -2.85 -2.45
C SER A 710 26.13 -4.07 -3.28
#